data_AF-A0A7Y2US40-F1
#
_entry.id   AF-A0A7Y2US40-F1
#
_cell.length_a   1.000
_cell.length_b   1.000
_cell.length_c   1.000
_cell.angle_alpha   90.00
_cell.angle_beta   90.00
_cell.angle_gamma   90.00
#
_symmetry.space_group_name_H-M   'P 1'
#
loop_
_entity.id
_entity.type
_entity.pdbx_description
1 polymer ?
#
loop_
_entity_poly.entity_id
_entity_poly.type
_entity_poly.pdbx_seq_one_letter_code
_entity_poly.pdbx_strand_id
1 'polypeptide(L)'
;MNDTPETPENEDEMPPARPVYDGPTVSIEDEMRTSYLDYAMSVIVSRAIPDLRDGLKPVHRRILFAMHETGNTHDKSYRKSARPVGDVMGQCHPHGDSAIYDALVRMAQDFSMSLPLLDGQGNFGSMDGDNAAAMRYTEVRMDKPAAYLLADIDKETVDFQDNYDGKQQEPTVLPARFPNMLVNGAGGIAVGMATNIPPHNLGEVVDACLALIEEPDLTSEQLIEYVPGPDFPTGGIMLGRSGARKAYLEGRGSVVIRAKTRVEEIRKDRWAIVIDEIPYQVNKATMIERIAEQAREKKIEGIAHVQDESDRNGVRVVVELKRDATAEVVLNQLFRFTPLQTYFGCNMLALNGGRPETLTLRRFLTAFLDFREEVVARRTAHLLRKARDRSHILCGLAVAVTNIDEIVATIRSSADAGEAREKLMTRRWPARDILPYIALIDDPTHTANDDGTYNLSEAQARAILELRLQRLTQIGVKEVTDELEELAGKIKEYLEILGSRERIMSIISDELHEVRELFAVPRRTEIVDWSGDMEDEDLIAREDMVVTVTSGGYIKRTPLAEFRSQRRGGKGVSGMATKEEDVVTTLFVANTHTQLLFFTTDGMVYKLKTWRLPQGGRTSKGKAIVNILPIPAGVSIAAIMPV
;
A
#
# COMPACT_ATOMS: atom_id res chain seq x y z
N MET A 1 71.83 -52.74 -10.08
CA MET A 1 71.46 -52.68 -8.66
C MET A 1 70.00 -52.29 -8.62
N ASN A 2 69.15 -53.27 -8.36
CA ASN A 2 67.72 -53.10 -8.11
C ASN A 2 67.55 -52.61 -6.68
N ASP A 3 66.78 -51.54 -6.48
CA ASP A 3 66.13 -51.25 -5.21
C ASP A 3 64.75 -50.69 -5.53
N THR A 4 63.78 -51.60 -5.61
CA THR A 4 62.35 -51.25 -5.55
C THR A 4 61.89 -51.67 -4.16
N PRO A 5 61.42 -50.77 -3.28
CA PRO A 5 60.98 -51.17 -1.95
C PRO A 5 59.63 -51.87 -2.06
N GLU A 6 59.55 -53.13 -1.61
CA GLU A 6 58.28 -53.83 -1.42
C GLU A 6 57.57 -53.29 -0.17
N THR A 7 56.30 -52.91 -0.30
CA THR A 7 55.40 -52.61 0.83
C THR A 7 54.93 -53.90 1.48
N PRO A 8 54.94 -54.03 2.82
CA PRO A 8 54.47 -55.23 3.50
C PRO A 8 52.94 -55.38 3.39
N GLU A 9 52.48 -56.54 2.95
CA GLU A 9 51.08 -56.98 3.03
C GLU A 9 50.73 -57.25 4.50
N ASN A 10 50.07 -56.30 5.16
CA ASN A 10 49.38 -56.54 6.43
C ASN A 10 47.90 -56.85 6.11
N GLU A 11 47.56 -58.13 5.96
CA GLU A 11 46.19 -58.61 5.73
C GLU A 11 45.31 -58.66 7.00
N ASP A 12 45.64 -57.92 8.06
CA ASP A 12 44.94 -57.97 9.37
C ASP A 12 44.47 -56.59 9.89
N GLU A 13 44.13 -55.64 9.02
CA GLU A 13 43.33 -54.47 9.41
C GLU A 13 41.88 -54.66 8.96
N MET A 14 41.04 -55.23 9.84
CA MET A 14 39.59 -55.14 9.69
C MET A 14 39.22 -53.65 9.53
N PRO A 15 38.61 -53.21 8.40
CA PRO A 15 38.20 -51.83 8.27
C PRO A 15 37.23 -51.50 9.40
N PRO A 16 37.34 -50.34 10.06
CA PRO A 16 36.47 -49.99 11.18
C PRO A 16 35.01 -50.14 10.73
N ALA A 17 34.28 -51.06 11.36
CA ALA A 17 32.87 -51.27 11.08
C ALA A 17 32.16 -49.94 11.26
N ARG A 18 31.59 -49.40 10.18
CA ARG A 18 30.85 -48.14 10.25
C ARG A 18 29.74 -48.32 11.29
N PRO A 19 29.62 -47.41 12.26
CA PRO A 19 28.54 -47.49 13.24
C PRO A 19 27.21 -47.53 12.49
N VAL A 20 26.45 -48.60 12.69
CA VAL A 20 25.11 -48.73 12.11
C VAL A 20 24.18 -47.86 12.95
N TYR A 21 23.59 -46.85 12.33
CA TYR A 21 22.60 -45.99 12.98
C TYR A 21 21.31 -46.79 13.21
N ASP A 22 20.96 -47.02 14.47
CA ASP A 22 19.74 -47.73 14.92
C ASP A 22 18.61 -46.76 15.31
N GLY A 23 18.75 -45.48 14.95
CA GLY A 23 17.71 -44.47 15.19
C GLY A 23 16.64 -44.45 14.11
N PRO A 24 15.56 -43.68 14.31
CA PRO A 24 14.51 -43.51 13.32
C PRO A 24 15.09 -42.97 12.01
N THR A 25 14.83 -43.66 10.90
CA THR A 25 15.22 -43.22 9.56
C THR A 25 14.10 -42.38 8.95
N VAL A 26 14.46 -41.25 8.36
CA VAL A 26 13.53 -40.38 7.63
C VAL A 26 13.93 -40.40 6.15
N SER A 27 12.96 -40.55 5.25
CA SER A 27 13.20 -40.42 3.82
C SER A 27 13.65 -39.01 3.49
N ILE A 28 14.73 -38.85 2.74
CA ILE A 28 15.20 -37.53 2.28
C ILE A 28 14.11 -36.82 1.49
N GLU A 29 13.34 -37.54 0.67
CA GLU A 29 12.26 -36.96 -0.13
C GLU A 29 11.13 -36.40 0.76
N ASP A 30 10.74 -37.16 1.79
CA ASP A 30 9.67 -36.76 2.70
C ASP A 30 10.12 -35.60 3.61
N GLU A 31 11.35 -35.64 4.09
CA GLU A 31 11.93 -34.55 4.90
C GLU A 31 12.05 -33.26 4.08
N MET A 32 12.59 -33.34 2.85
CA MET A 32 12.69 -32.19 1.96
C MET A 32 11.31 -31.59 1.64
N ARG A 33 10.31 -32.43 1.34
CA ARG A 33 8.95 -31.98 1.06
C ARG A 33 8.33 -31.30 2.27
N THR A 34 8.42 -31.91 3.45
CA THR A 34 7.81 -31.40 4.69
C THR A 34 8.47 -30.09 5.10
N SER A 35 9.80 -30.06 5.23
CA SER A 35 10.56 -28.86 5.58
C SER A 35 10.33 -27.71 4.58
N TYR A 36 10.24 -28.00 3.28
CA TYR A 36 9.93 -26.98 2.28
C TYR A 36 8.51 -26.43 2.39
N LEU A 37 7.51 -27.30 2.59
CA LEU A 37 6.11 -26.89 2.74
C LEU A 37 5.89 -26.06 4.01
N ASP A 38 6.49 -26.46 5.13
CA ASP A 38 6.38 -25.72 6.40
C ASP A 38 7.01 -24.32 6.27
N TYR A 39 8.20 -24.24 5.67
CA TYR A 39 8.84 -22.96 5.38
C TYR A 39 7.99 -22.10 4.44
N ALA A 40 7.48 -22.68 3.34
CA ALA A 40 6.66 -21.97 2.37
C ALA A 40 5.39 -21.40 3.00
N MET A 41 4.65 -22.22 3.76
CA MET A 41 3.43 -21.80 4.45
C MET A 41 3.69 -20.70 5.48
N SER A 42 4.77 -20.83 6.27
CA SER A 42 5.19 -19.80 7.22
C SER A 42 5.49 -18.46 6.54
N VAL A 43 6.21 -18.48 5.41
CA VAL A 43 6.54 -17.26 4.65
C VAL A 43 5.29 -16.62 4.03
N ILE A 44 4.36 -17.42 3.50
CA ILE A 44 3.12 -16.96 2.88
C ILE A 44 2.23 -16.29 3.92
N VAL A 45 1.92 -16.98 5.03
CA VAL A 45 0.90 -16.57 6.01
C VAL A 45 1.45 -15.56 7.02
N SER A 46 2.69 -15.74 7.47
CA SER A 46 3.21 -15.04 8.65
C SER A 46 4.30 -14.00 8.34
N ARG A 47 4.56 -13.70 7.06
CA ARG A 47 5.60 -12.73 6.68
C ARG A 47 5.26 -11.85 5.49
N ALA A 48 4.98 -12.44 4.33
CA ALA A 48 5.04 -11.73 3.07
C ALA A 48 3.72 -11.04 2.67
N ILE A 49 2.59 -11.69 2.94
CA ILE A 49 1.27 -11.29 2.44
C ILE A 49 0.47 -10.67 3.61
N PRO A 50 -0.12 -9.48 3.44
CA PRO A 50 -0.92 -8.84 4.47
C PRO A 50 -2.30 -9.52 4.64
N ASP A 51 -2.89 -9.37 5.81
CA ASP A 51 -4.28 -9.79 6.08
C ASP A 51 -5.26 -8.75 5.53
N LEU A 52 -6.29 -9.21 4.83
CA LEU A 52 -7.30 -8.38 4.17
C LEU A 52 -8.03 -7.45 5.14
N ARG A 53 -8.23 -7.88 6.39
CA ARG A 53 -9.07 -7.21 7.39
C ARG A 53 -8.47 -5.89 7.88
N ASP A 54 -7.15 -5.84 8.05
CA ASP A 54 -6.46 -4.64 8.55
C ASP A 54 -5.42 -4.07 7.57
N GLY A 55 -5.09 -4.79 6.49
CA GLY A 55 -4.11 -4.33 5.51
C GLY A 55 -2.66 -4.35 6.00
N LEU A 56 -2.37 -5.06 7.09
CA LEU A 56 -1.04 -5.05 7.70
C LEU A 56 -0.33 -6.39 7.58
N LYS A 57 0.99 -6.30 7.39
CA LYS A 57 1.91 -7.43 7.62
C LYS A 57 2.12 -7.61 9.12
N PRO A 58 2.53 -8.81 9.57
CA PRO A 58 2.78 -9.06 10.99
C PRO A 58 3.79 -8.10 11.63
N VAL A 59 4.84 -7.68 10.90
CA VAL A 59 5.81 -6.70 11.43
C VAL A 59 5.17 -5.33 11.69
N HIS A 60 4.31 -4.83 10.79
CA HIS A 60 3.62 -3.55 11.00
C HIS A 60 2.66 -3.63 12.18
N ARG A 61 1.88 -4.73 12.26
CA ARG A 61 0.94 -4.99 13.35
C ARG A 61 1.63 -5.00 14.71
N ARG A 62 2.75 -5.71 14.83
CA ARG A 62 3.55 -5.79 16.06
C ARG A 62 4.14 -4.44 16.46
N ILE A 63 4.62 -3.63 15.50
CA ILE A 63 5.11 -2.28 15.78
C ILE A 63 4.00 -1.40 16.37
N LEU A 64 2.84 -1.35 15.71
CA LEU A 64 1.71 -0.54 16.18
C LEU A 64 1.20 -1.02 17.55
N PHE A 65 1.08 -2.33 17.74
CA PHE A 65 0.63 -2.91 19.01
C PHE A 65 1.61 -2.65 20.16
N ALA A 66 2.92 -2.85 19.98
CA ALA A 66 3.90 -2.54 21.03
C ALA A 66 3.95 -1.03 21.36
N MET A 67 3.77 -0.17 20.36
CA MET A 67 3.65 1.27 20.59
C MET A 67 2.36 1.64 21.34
N HIS A 68 1.27 0.91 21.12
CA HIS A 68 0.02 1.06 21.86
C HIS A 68 0.19 0.65 23.33
N GLU A 69 0.72 -0.53 23.61
CA GLU A 69 0.95 -1.07 24.95
C GLU A 69 1.84 -0.17 25.82
N THR A 70 2.84 0.47 25.19
CA THR A 70 3.74 1.39 25.90
C THR A 70 3.21 2.83 25.97
N GLY A 71 2.01 3.09 25.44
CA GLY A 71 1.38 4.41 25.42
C GLY A 71 2.15 5.44 24.60
N ASN A 72 2.77 5.05 23.47
CA ASN A 72 3.47 5.95 22.55
C ASN A 72 2.52 6.54 21.50
N THR A 73 1.42 7.14 21.97
CA THR A 73 0.33 7.70 21.17
C THR A 73 0.64 9.09 20.63
N HIS A 74 -0.14 9.55 19.66
CA HIS A 74 0.06 10.83 18.95
C HIS A 74 0.02 12.07 19.86
N ASP A 75 -0.67 11.97 21.01
CA ASP A 75 -0.78 13.05 22.01
C ASP A 75 0.41 13.10 22.98
N LYS A 76 1.35 12.15 22.90
CA LYS A 76 2.55 12.11 23.74
C LYS A 76 3.76 12.71 23.02
N SER A 77 4.79 13.00 23.81
CA SER A 77 6.10 13.40 23.31
C SER A 77 6.74 12.26 22.52
N TYR A 78 7.54 12.62 21.51
CA TYR A 78 8.35 11.66 20.76
C TYR A 78 9.26 10.83 21.67
N ARG A 79 9.54 9.59 21.27
CA ARG A 79 10.47 8.68 21.95
C ARG A 79 11.53 8.20 20.96
N LYS A 80 12.75 7.94 21.43
CA LYS A 80 13.81 7.36 20.59
C LYS A 80 13.34 6.09 19.90
N SER A 81 13.55 5.98 18.59
CA SER A 81 13.09 4.83 17.78
C SER A 81 13.66 3.50 18.26
N ALA A 82 14.85 3.51 18.88
CA ALA A 82 15.44 2.33 19.50
C ALA A 82 14.54 1.67 20.57
N ARG A 83 13.68 2.44 21.24
CA ARG A 83 12.76 1.92 22.28
C ARG A 83 11.65 1.06 21.69
N PRO A 84 10.75 1.57 20.81
CA PRO A 84 9.73 0.71 20.19
C PRO A 84 10.35 -0.43 19.38
N VAL A 85 11.51 -0.25 18.72
CA VAL A 85 12.20 -1.37 18.06
C VAL A 85 12.60 -2.46 19.06
N GLY A 86 13.20 -2.07 20.20
CA GLY A 86 13.57 -3.00 21.26
C GLY A 86 12.37 -3.70 21.90
N ASP A 87 11.29 -2.97 22.15
CA ASP A 87 10.05 -3.51 22.72
C ASP A 87 9.43 -4.54 21.76
N VAL A 88 9.32 -4.23 20.47
CA VAL A 88 8.82 -5.16 19.44
C VAL A 88 9.66 -6.42 19.35
N MET A 89 10.99 -6.27 19.33
CA MET A 89 11.93 -7.38 19.24
C MET A 89 11.87 -8.29 20.48
N GLY A 90 11.77 -7.70 21.68
CA GLY A 90 11.73 -8.45 22.94
C GLY A 90 10.39 -9.12 23.23
N GLN A 91 9.30 -8.61 22.66
CA GLN A 91 7.93 -9.05 22.98
C GLN A 91 7.34 -9.97 21.91
N CYS A 92 7.39 -9.55 20.64
CA CYS A 92 6.52 -10.12 19.60
C CYS A 92 7.29 -10.56 18.34
N HIS A 93 8.48 -10.02 18.06
CA HIS A 93 9.16 -10.20 16.77
C HIS A 93 10.58 -10.78 16.95
N PRO A 94 10.77 -12.11 16.84
CA PRO A 94 12.05 -12.77 17.11
C PRO A 94 13.03 -12.67 15.91
N HIS A 95 13.05 -11.53 15.22
CA HIS A 95 13.94 -11.27 14.08
C HIS A 95 14.76 -10.00 14.33
N GLY A 96 15.77 -9.77 13.48
CA GLY A 96 16.71 -8.67 13.64
C GLY A 96 16.04 -7.30 13.75
N ASP A 97 16.65 -6.44 14.57
CA ASP A 97 16.26 -5.06 14.80
C ASP A 97 16.18 -4.22 13.53
N SER A 98 17.08 -4.48 12.56
CA SER A 98 17.11 -3.78 11.27
C SER A 98 15.80 -3.86 10.51
N ALA A 99 15.20 -5.06 10.38
CA ALA A 99 13.96 -5.25 9.64
C ALA A 99 12.77 -4.53 10.32
N ILE A 100 12.76 -4.48 11.65
CA ILE A 100 11.75 -3.76 12.43
C ILE A 100 11.93 -2.25 12.21
N TYR A 101 13.17 -1.76 12.27
CA TYR A 101 13.47 -0.35 12.09
C TYR A 101 13.17 0.13 10.66
N ASP A 102 13.51 -0.64 9.64
CA ASP A 102 13.21 -0.31 8.24
C ASP A 102 11.69 -0.25 7.99
N ALA A 103 10.93 -1.18 8.58
CA ALA A 103 9.47 -1.16 8.52
C ALA A 103 8.88 0.06 9.26
N LEU A 104 9.42 0.41 10.42
CA LEU A 104 9.06 1.60 11.19
C LEU A 104 9.32 2.87 10.39
N VAL A 105 10.52 3.01 9.82
CA VAL A 105 10.91 4.15 8.98
C VAL A 105 9.95 4.30 7.81
N ARG A 106 9.63 3.20 7.12
CA ARG A 106 8.71 3.21 5.97
C ARG A 106 7.32 3.72 6.36
N MET A 107 6.82 3.39 7.55
CA MET A 107 5.51 3.84 8.05
C MET A 107 5.47 5.33 8.46
N ALA A 108 6.63 5.99 8.53
CA ALA A 108 6.76 7.42 8.81
C ALA A 108 7.07 8.28 7.56
N GLN A 109 7.34 7.65 6.40
CA GLN A 109 7.66 8.34 5.16
C GLN A 109 6.40 8.66 4.35
N ASP A 110 6.08 9.94 4.21
CA ASP A 110 4.93 10.46 3.45
C ASP A 110 4.99 10.18 1.94
N PHE A 111 6.19 10.04 1.37
CA PHE A 111 6.41 9.64 -0.02
C PHE A 111 6.28 8.13 -0.24
N SER A 112 6.27 7.33 0.83
CA SER A 112 6.18 5.87 0.78
C SER A 112 4.76 5.38 1.01
N MET A 113 4.02 6.05 1.89
CA MET A 113 2.69 5.66 2.36
C MET A 113 1.70 6.83 2.21
N SER A 114 0.53 6.55 1.64
CA SER A 114 -0.49 7.59 1.34
C SER A 114 -0.99 8.30 2.60
N LEU A 115 -1.24 7.51 3.64
CA LEU A 115 -1.63 7.93 4.98
C LEU A 115 -0.62 7.38 6.00
N PRO A 116 0.39 8.19 6.41
CA PRO A 116 1.34 7.84 7.45
C PRO A 116 0.67 7.32 8.73
N LEU A 117 1.26 6.28 9.32
CA LEU A 117 0.78 5.67 10.57
C LEU A 117 1.67 6.06 11.74
N LEU A 118 2.91 6.46 11.46
CA LEU A 118 3.87 6.92 12.44
C LEU A 118 4.31 8.34 12.10
N ASP A 119 4.51 9.13 13.15
CA ASP A 119 5.03 10.49 13.08
C ASP A 119 6.48 10.46 13.58
N GLY A 120 7.41 10.74 12.67
CA GLY A 120 8.85 10.66 12.89
C GLY A 120 9.50 12.04 12.98
N GLN A 121 10.41 12.19 13.94
CA GLN A 121 11.28 13.36 14.08
C GLN A 121 12.74 12.97 13.88
N GLY A 122 13.41 13.64 12.93
CA GLY A 122 14.80 13.38 12.55
C GLY A 122 14.93 13.00 11.07
N ASN A 123 16.08 12.45 10.68
CA ASN A 123 16.29 12.00 9.30
C ASN A 123 15.72 10.58 9.10
N PHE A 124 14.55 10.50 8.47
CA PHE A 124 13.87 9.26 8.09
C PHE A 124 14.13 8.86 6.63
N GLY A 125 15.17 9.40 6.00
CA GLY A 125 15.49 9.17 4.59
C GLY A 125 14.75 10.14 3.66
N SER A 126 15.00 9.99 2.35
CA SER A 126 14.52 10.92 1.32
C SER A 126 14.12 10.19 0.03
N MET A 127 13.43 10.89 -0.87
CA MET A 127 13.17 10.41 -2.24
C MET A 127 14.45 10.22 -3.08
N ASP A 128 15.58 10.76 -2.62
CA ASP A 128 16.91 10.57 -3.24
C ASP A 128 17.50 9.19 -2.96
N GLY A 129 16.86 8.39 -2.10
CA GLY A 129 17.31 7.06 -1.70
C GLY A 129 18.32 7.07 -0.57
N ASP A 130 18.48 8.20 0.11
CA ASP A 130 19.25 8.24 1.34
C ASP A 130 18.55 7.40 2.40
N ASN A 131 19.31 6.51 3.05
CA ASN A 131 18.82 5.74 4.17
C ASN A 131 18.50 6.65 5.35
N ALA A 132 17.55 6.23 6.19
CA ALA A 132 17.30 6.89 7.46
C ALA A 132 18.56 6.87 8.35
N ALA A 133 18.68 7.88 9.22
CA ALA A 133 19.69 7.87 10.26
C ALA A 133 19.47 6.68 11.21
N ALA A 134 20.50 6.28 11.96
CA ALA A 134 20.36 5.19 12.93
C ALA A 134 19.29 5.49 13.99
N MET A 135 18.61 4.44 14.47
CA MET A 135 17.50 4.50 15.45
C MET A 135 17.82 5.18 16.80
N ARG A 136 19.11 5.44 17.07
CA ARG A 136 19.57 6.23 18.23
C ARG A 136 19.41 7.73 18.06
N TYR A 137 19.28 8.21 16.82
CA TYR A 137 19.12 9.63 16.50
C TYR A 137 17.67 9.99 16.20
N THR A 138 16.93 9.10 15.54
CA THR A 138 15.52 9.30 15.21
C THR A 138 14.63 9.12 16.42
N GLU A 139 13.52 9.85 16.42
CA GLU A 139 12.44 9.74 17.40
C GLU A 139 11.12 9.53 16.68
N VAL A 140 10.19 8.83 17.31
CA VAL A 140 8.93 8.42 16.71
C VAL A 140 7.82 8.31 17.75
N ARG A 141 6.59 8.56 17.30
CA ARG A 141 5.33 8.25 17.99
C ARG A 141 4.31 7.75 16.97
N MET A 142 3.21 7.18 17.43
CA MET A 142 2.09 6.89 16.53
C MET A 142 1.49 8.20 16.00
N ASP A 143 1.15 8.25 14.73
CA ASP A 143 0.36 9.35 14.17
C ASP A 143 -1.13 9.14 14.47
N LYS A 144 -1.95 10.17 14.29
CA LYS A 144 -3.40 10.13 14.54
C LYS A 144 -4.12 8.97 13.83
N PRO A 145 -3.85 8.67 12.54
CA PRO A 145 -4.52 7.56 11.85
C PRO A 145 -4.30 6.19 12.48
N ALA A 146 -3.12 5.94 13.07
CA ALA A 146 -2.82 4.66 13.72
C ALA A 146 -3.74 4.39 14.92
N ALA A 147 -4.24 5.42 15.61
CA ALA A 147 -5.20 5.25 16.69
C ALA A 147 -6.51 4.61 16.19
N TYR A 148 -6.92 4.89 14.95
CA TYR A 148 -8.11 4.32 14.32
C TYR A 148 -7.90 2.88 13.81
N LEU A 149 -6.66 2.39 13.81
CA LEU A 149 -6.37 0.97 13.59
C LEU A 149 -6.44 0.17 14.89
N LEU A 150 -6.15 0.78 16.03
CA LEU A 150 -6.04 0.15 17.34
C LEU A 150 -7.23 0.42 18.28
N ALA A 151 -8.18 1.25 17.86
CA ALA A 151 -9.30 1.65 18.68
C ALA A 151 -10.12 0.44 19.15
N ASP A 152 -10.47 0.42 20.45
CA ASP A 152 -11.27 -0.62 21.11
C ASP A 152 -10.61 -2.01 21.19
N ILE A 153 -9.30 -2.13 20.94
CA ILE A 153 -8.59 -3.41 21.01
C ILE A 153 -8.66 -4.08 22.40
N ASP A 154 -8.84 -3.29 23.46
CA ASP A 154 -9.00 -3.71 24.85
C ASP A 154 -10.39 -4.28 25.17
N LYS A 155 -11.33 -4.22 24.22
CA LYS A 155 -12.74 -4.65 24.39
C LYS A 155 -13.03 -6.00 23.74
N GLU A 156 -12.03 -6.88 23.67
CA GLU A 156 -12.15 -8.24 23.08
C GLU A 156 -12.69 -8.24 21.64
N THR A 157 -12.37 -7.19 20.87
CA THR A 157 -12.88 -7.00 19.50
C THR A 157 -12.18 -7.86 18.45
N VAL A 158 -11.01 -8.40 18.79
CA VAL A 158 -10.19 -9.25 17.92
C VAL A 158 -9.61 -10.40 18.73
N ASP A 159 -9.21 -11.46 18.05
CA ASP A 159 -8.58 -12.61 18.69
C ASP A 159 -7.10 -12.36 18.93
N PHE A 160 -6.64 -12.81 20.09
CA PHE A 160 -5.25 -12.81 20.49
C PHE A 160 -4.69 -14.22 20.39
N GLN A 161 -3.41 -14.30 20.02
CA GLN A 161 -2.64 -15.53 19.98
C GLN A 161 -1.40 -15.37 20.86
N ASP A 162 -0.84 -16.49 21.30
CA ASP A 162 0.41 -16.48 22.03
C ASP A 162 1.55 -16.00 21.11
N ASN A 163 2.47 -15.22 21.68
CA ASN A 163 3.71 -14.84 21.01
C ASN A 163 4.64 -16.07 20.85
N TYR A 164 5.79 -15.86 20.19
CA TYR A 164 6.70 -16.96 19.83
C TYR A 164 7.27 -17.75 21.02
N ASP A 165 7.26 -17.20 22.24
CA ASP A 165 7.75 -17.87 23.47
C ASP A 165 6.65 -18.21 24.48
N GLY A 166 5.37 -17.96 24.13
CA GLY A 166 4.20 -18.28 24.94
C GLY A 166 4.03 -17.45 26.23
N LYS A 167 4.77 -16.35 26.40
CA LYS A 167 4.69 -15.53 27.63
C LYS A 167 3.83 -14.29 27.49
N GLN A 168 3.54 -13.87 26.27
CA GLN A 168 2.74 -12.69 25.98
C GLN A 168 1.72 -13.02 24.89
N GLN A 169 0.72 -12.16 24.75
CA GLN A 169 -0.28 -12.29 23.70
C GLN A 169 -0.11 -11.18 22.68
N GLU A 170 -0.35 -11.50 21.41
CA GLU A 170 -0.39 -10.55 20.31
C GLU A 170 -1.71 -10.67 19.54
N PRO A 171 -2.26 -9.56 19.01
CA PRO A 171 -3.47 -9.61 18.21
C PRO A 171 -3.21 -10.25 16.85
N THR A 172 -4.12 -11.12 16.41
CA THR A 172 -4.06 -11.75 15.08
C THR A 172 -4.29 -10.73 13.96
N VAL A 173 -5.21 -9.79 14.18
CA VAL A 173 -5.53 -8.62 13.34
C VAL A 173 -5.84 -7.42 14.23
N LEU A 174 -5.74 -6.21 13.69
CA LEU A 174 -6.18 -5.00 14.39
C LEU A 174 -7.64 -4.66 14.08
N PRO A 175 -8.41 -4.08 15.04
CA PRO A 175 -9.80 -3.65 14.83
C PRO A 175 -9.90 -2.38 13.96
N ALA A 176 -9.32 -2.44 12.76
CA ALA A 176 -9.20 -1.31 11.83
C ALA A 176 -10.56 -0.65 11.56
N ARG A 177 -10.64 0.68 11.71
CA ARG A 177 -11.84 1.48 11.40
C ARG A 177 -11.89 2.02 9.97
N PHE A 178 -10.84 1.80 9.19
CA PHE A 178 -10.78 2.18 7.78
C PHE A 178 -10.06 1.11 6.95
N PRO A 179 -10.37 1.00 5.64
CA PRO A 179 -9.82 -0.04 4.76
C PRO A 179 -8.37 0.25 4.35
N ASN A 180 -7.46 0.15 5.33
CA ASN A 180 -6.04 0.49 5.20
C ASN A 180 -5.32 -0.24 4.05
N MET A 181 -5.74 -1.48 3.72
CA MET A 181 -5.20 -2.25 2.61
C MET A 181 -5.29 -1.50 1.27
N LEU A 182 -6.43 -0.85 1.00
CA LEU A 182 -6.62 -0.07 -0.23
C LEU A 182 -6.01 1.32 -0.10
N VAL A 183 -6.17 1.98 1.05
CA VAL A 183 -5.67 3.33 1.29
C VAL A 183 -4.15 3.40 1.14
N ASN A 184 -3.41 2.53 1.84
CA ASN A 184 -1.95 2.56 1.86
C ASN A 184 -1.32 1.59 0.85
N GLY A 185 -2.11 0.66 0.30
CA GLY A 185 -1.60 -0.39 -0.57
C GLY A 185 -0.75 -1.41 0.21
N ALA A 186 -0.25 -2.39 -0.52
CA ALA A 186 0.64 -3.40 0.04
C ALA A 186 1.51 -4.04 -1.05
N GLY A 187 2.75 -4.36 -0.71
CA GLY A 187 3.65 -5.08 -1.60
C GLY A 187 4.36 -6.20 -0.86
N GLY A 188 4.56 -7.35 -1.50
CA GLY A 188 5.23 -8.48 -0.89
C GLY A 188 5.49 -9.62 -1.87
N ILE A 189 6.63 -10.29 -1.70
CA ILE A 189 7.00 -11.49 -2.46
C ILE A 189 7.04 -12.65 -1.48
N ALA A 190 6.25 -13.68 -1.75
CA ALA A 190 6.19 -14.91 -0.97
C ALA A 190 6.73 -16.09 -1.80
N VAL A 191 6.61 -17.30 -1.27
CA VAL A 191 6.99 -18.51 -2.00
C VAL A 191 5.88 -18.85 -3.01
N GLY A 192 6.19 -18.75 -4.30
CA GLY A 192 5.27 -19.09 -5.39
C GLY A 192 4.19 -18.03 -5.71
N MET A 193 4.17 -16.90 -4.99
CA MET A 193 3.21 -15.81 -5.21
C MET A 193 3.78 -14.45 -4.83
N ALA A 194 3.13 -13.40 -5.30
CA ALA A 194 3.45 -12.01 -4.96
C ALA A 194 2.14 -11.22 -4.80
N THR A 195 2.23 -10.08 -4.13
CA THR A 195 1.18 -9.07 -4.03
C THR A 195 1.76 -7.70 -4.32
N ASN A 196 0.99 -6.87 -5.01
CA ASN A 196 1.33 -5.49 -5.31
C ASN A 196 0.05 -4.68 -5.52
N ILE A 197 -0.50 -4.17 -4.43
CA ILE A 197 -1.72 -3.38 -4.33
C ILE A 197 -1.32 -1.91 -4.29
N PRO A 198 -1.78 -1.06 -5.23
CA PRO A 198 -1.46 0.35 -5.20
C PRO A 198 -2.26 1.08 -4.10
N PRO A 199 -1.76 2.22 -3.59
CA PRO A 199 -2.51 3.09 -2.70
C PRO A 199 -3.70 3.76 -3.41
N HIS A 200 -4.70 4.15 -2.63
CA HIS A 200 -5.92 4.81 -3.09
C HIS A 200 -6.25 5.99 -2.19
N ASN A 201 -7.10 6.89 -2.70
CA ASN A 201 -7.55 8.03 -1.93
C ASN A 201 -8.50 7.57 -0.81
N LEU A 202 -8.24 7.99 0.44
CA LEU A 202 -9.06 7.59 1.58
C LEU A 202 -10.52 8.02 1.43
N GLY A 203 -10.77 9.24 0.95
CA GLY A 203 -12.12 9.76 0.77
C GLY A 203 -12.93 8.92 -0.22
N GLU A 204 -12.34 8.63 -1.39
CA GLU A 204 -12.96 7.80 -2.43
C GLU A 204 -13.26 6.37 -1.93
N VAL A 205 -12.33 5.76 -1.20
CA VAL A 205 -12.53 4.40 -0.67
C VAL A 205 -13.60 4.38 0.42
N VAL A 206 -13.64 5.39 1.30
CA VAL A 206 -14.70 5.51 2.31
C VAL A 206 -16.06 5.75 1.65
N ASP A 207 -16.13 6.63 0.64
CA ASP A 207 -17.36 6.90 -0.11
C ASP A 207 -17.88 5.62 -0.79
N ALA A 208 -16.98 4.77 -1.31
CA ALA A 208 -17.34 3.46 -1.85
C ALA A 208 -17.84 2.46 -0.79
N CYS A 209 -17.26 2.47 0.43
CA CYS A 209 -17.76 1.68 1.55
C CYS A 209 -19.16 2.12 1.97
N LEU A 210 -19.39 3.43 2.08
CA LEU A 210 -20.69 4.01 2.44
C LEU A 210 -21.75 3.66 1.38
N ALA A 211 -21.41 3.77 0.09
CA ALA A 211 -22.28 3.35 -1.00
C ALA A 211 -22.64 1.86 -0.92
N LEU A 212 -21.72 0.98 -0.52
CA LEU A 212 -21.99 -0.45 -0.31
C LEU A 212 -22.87 -0.73 0.91
N ILE A 213 -22.82 0.12 1.93
CA ILE A 213 -23.72 0.01 3.08
C ILE A 213 -25.15 0.37 2.66
N GLU A 214 -25.31 1.42 1.84
CA GLU A 214 -26.62 1.86 1.31
C GLU A 214 -27.18 0.90 0.25
N GLU A 215 -26.36 0.46 -0.70
CA GLU A 215 -26.71 -0.46 -1.79
C GLU A 215 -25.74 -1.67 -1.82
N PRO A 216 -26.05 -2.75 -1.08
CA PRO A 216 -25.15 -3.91 -0.96
C PRO A 216 -24.85 -4.65 -2.26
N ASP A 217 -25.65 -4.47 -3.32
CA ASP A 217 -25.54 -5.19 -4.59
C ASP A 217 -24.64 -4.50 -5.64
N LEU A 218 -24.06 -3.34 -5.33
CA LEU A 218 -23.19 -2.59 -6.27
C LEU A 218 -22.07 -3.44 -6.87
N THR A 219 -21.98 -3.51 -8.20
CA THR A 219 -20.92 -4.27 -8.86
C THR A 219 -19.57 -3.56 -8.80
N SER A 220 -18.48 -4.27 -9.06
CA SER A 220 -17.16 -3.64 -9.17
C SER A 220 -17.12 -2.54 -10.24
N GLU A 221 -17.90 -2.65 -11.32
CA GLU A 221 -18.01 -1.61 -12.35
C GLU A 221 -18.63 -0.32 -11.82
N GLN A 222 -19.68 -0.42 -11.00
CA GLN A 222 -20.32 0.75 -10.38
C GLN A 222 -19.41 1.36 -9.30
N LEU A 223 -18.69 0.53 -8.55
CA LEU A 223 -17.74 1.00 -7.53
C LEU A 223 -16.55 1.79 -8.10
N ILE A 224 -16.24 1.61 -9.39
CA ILE A 224 -15.21 2.39 -10.09
C ILE A 224 -15.64 3.87 -10.25
N GLU A 225 -16.94 4.17 -10.18
CA GLU A 225 -17.40 5.57 -10.19
C GLU A 225 -16.99 6.30 -8.91
N TYR A 226 -16.93 5.58 -7.78
CA TYR A 226 -16.44 6.09 -6.49
C TYR A 226 -14.91 6.04 -6.40
N VAL A 227 -14.30 4.94 -6.87
CA VAL A 227 -12.84 4.74 -6.88
C VAL A 227 -12.33 4.70 -8.33
N PRO A 228 -12.09 5.86 -8.96
CA PRO A 228 -11.74 5.94 -10.38
C PRO A 228 -10.36 5.35 -10.71
N GLY A 229 -9.47 5.25 -9.72
CA GLY A 229 -8.15 4.65 -9.87
C GLY A 229 -7.23 4.92 -8.68
N PRO A 230 -6.02 4.32 -8.67
CA PRO A 230 -5.02 4.55 -7.63
C PRO A 230 -4.63 6.01 -7.40
N ASP A 231 -4.36 6.37 -6.15
CA ASP A 231 -3.89 7.70 -5.75
C ASP A 231 -2.53 7.54 -5.05
N PHE A 232 -1.46 7.97 -5.71
CA PHE A 232 -0.11 7.77 -5.24
C PHE A 232 0.35 8.91 -4.34
N PRO A 233 1.15 8.62 -3.29
CA PRO A 233 1.59 9.65 -2.35
C PRO A 233 2.42 10.76 -3.01
N THR A 234 3.14 10.44 -4.09
CA THR A 234 3.96 11.38 -4.87
C THR A 234 3.19 12.13 -5.95
N GLY A 235 1.87 11.88 -6.10
CA GLY A 235 1.04 12.47 -7.15
C GLY A 235 1.29 11.82 -8.52
N GLY A 236 1.66 12.63 -9.50
CA GLY A 236 1.89 12.24 -10.89
C GLY A 236 0.60 12.15 -11.72
N ILE A 237 0.76 11.63 -12.93
CA ILE A 237 -0.32 11.49 -13.91
C ILE A 237 -0.51 10.01 -14.24
N MET A 238 -1.71 9.49 -14.01
CA MET A 238 -2.14 8.17 -14.46
C MET A 238 -2.67 8.27 -15.91
N LEU A 239 -2.09 7.48 -16.81
CA LEU A 239 -2.51 7.46 -18.21
C LEU A 239 -3.54 6.36 -18.46
N GLY A 240 -4.77 6.77 -18.76
CA GLY A 240 -5.89 5.89 -19.04
C GLY A 240 -6.39 5.13 -17.81
N ARG A 241 -7.59 4.54 -17.94
CA ARG A 241 -8.27 3.82 -16.84
C ARG A 241 -8.33 2.30 -17.04
N SER A 242 -7.97 1.82 -18.22
CA SER A 242 -8.11 0.39 -18.59
C SER A 242 -7.31 -0.52 -17.65
N GLY A 243 -6.08 -0.11 -17.29
CA GLY A 243 -5.22 -0.83 -16.36
C GLY A 243 -5.81 -0.97 -14.96
N ALA A 244 -6.29 0.14 -14.39
CA ALA A 244 -6.94 0.17 -13.08
C ALA A 244 -8.26 -0.62 -13.10
N ARG A 245 -9.09 -0.41 -14.12
CA ARG A 245 -10.34 -1.17 -14.32
C ARG A 245 -10.09 -2.67 -14.35
N LYS A 246 -9.09 -3.13 -15.11
CA LYS A 246 -8.74 -4.56 -15.15
C LYS A 246 -8.31 -5.07 -13.77
N ALA A 247 -7.50 -4.30 -13.04
CA ALA A 247 -7.10 -4.64 -11.68
C ALA A 247 -8.30 -4.78 -10.73
N TYR A 248 -9.31 -3.91 -10.84
CA TYR A 248 -10.50 -3.96 -9.99
C TYR A 248 -11.47 -5.09 -10.34
N LEU A 249 -11.57 -5.47 -11.62
CA LEU A 249 -12.48 -6.51 -12.09
C LEU A 249 -11.89 -7.92 -12.02
N GLU A 250 -10.58 -8.05 -12.28
CA GLU A 250 -9.90 -9.35 -12.40
C GLU A 250 -8.82 -9.57 -11.32
N GLY A 251 -8.51 -8.56 -10.51
CA GLY A 251 -7.43 -8.59 -9.52
C GLY A 251 -6.02 -8.42 -10.11
N ARG A 252 -5.89 -8.25 -11.43
CA ARG A 252 -4.60 -8.01 -12.11
C ARG A 252 -4.71 -6.92 -13.14
N GLY A 253 -3.71 -6.04 -13.19
CA GLY A 253 -3.67 -4.93 -14.13
C GLY A 253 -2.30 -4.27 -14.19
N SER A 254 -2.14 -3.31 -15.09
CA SER A 254 -0.93 -2.49 -15.16
C SER A 254 -1.34 -1.05 -15.36
N VAL A 255 -0.99 -0.20 -14.41
CA VAL A 255 -1.29 1.23 -14.44
C VAL A 255 -0.06 1.99 -14.91
N VAL A 256 -0.21 2.83 -15.92
CA VAL A 256 0.89 3.67 -16.41
C VAL A 256 0.92 4.96 -15.60
N ILE A 257 2.08 5.29 -15.04
CA ILE A 257 2.28 6.49 -14.23
C ILE A 257 3.33 7.34 -14.93
N ARG A 258 3.07 8.63 -15.04
CA ARG A 258 3.94 9.61 -15.67
C ARG A 258 4.22 10.77 -14.71
N ALA A 259 5.42 11.31 -14.78
CA ALA A 259 5.82 12.50 -14.05
C ALA A 259 4.96 13.70 -14.47
N LYS A 260 4.64 14.57 -13.52
CA LYS A 260 4.01 15.86 -13.82
C LYS A 260 5.10 16.86 -14.20
N THR A 261 4.91 17.49 -15.36
CA THR A 261 5.92 18.37 -15.94
C THR A 261 5.29 19.64 -16.48
N ARG A 262 6.08 20.70 -16.56
CA ARG A 262 5.73 21.94 -17.26
C ARG A 262 6.91 22.46 -18.06
N VAL A 263 6.63 23.29 -19.07
CA VAL A 263 7.65 23.97 -19.87
C VAL A 263 7.77 25.41 -19.40
N GLU A 264 9.00 25.85 -19.12
CA GLU A 264 9.30 27.17 -18.55
C GLU A 264 10.41 27.86 -19.38
N GLU A 265 10.27 29.15 -19.67
CA GLU A 265 11.35 29.94 -20.26
C GLU A 265 12.23 30.51 -19.13
N ILE A 266 13.42 29.96 -18.93
CA ILE A 266 14.30 30.36 -17.82
C ILE A 266 15.05 31.66 -18.16
N ARG A 267 15.42 31.82 -19.44
CA ARG A 267 16.12 33.01 -19.97
C ARG A 267 15.68 33.21 -21.42
N LYS A 268 15.89 34.42 -21.95
CA LYS A 268 15.54 34.75 -23.34
C LYS A 268 16.06 33.69 -24.32
N ASP A 269 15.12 33.07 -25.05
CA ASP A 269 15.37 32.00 -26.03
C ASP A 269 15.99 30.71 -25.42
N ARG A 270 15.74 30.45 -24.12
CA ARG A 270 16.19 29.26 -23.39
C ARG A 270 15.04 28.66 -22.59
N TRP A 271 14.55 27.54 -23.09
CA TRP A 271 13.47 26.76 -22.49
C TRP A 271 14.00 25.63 -21.62
N ALA A 272 13.20 25.22 -20.65
CA ALA A 272 13.44 24.02 -19.86
C ALA A 272 12.15 23.26 -19.60
N ILE A 273 12.33 21.96 -19.38
CA ILE A 273 11.30 21.08 -18.85
C ILE A 273 11.54 21.00 -17.35
N VAL A 274 10.54 21.42 -16.58
CA VAL A 274 10.53 21.32 -15.12
C VAL A 274 9.69 20.12 -14.73
N ILE A 275 10.25 19.23 -13.92
CA ILE A 275 9.57 18.08 -13.34
C ILE A 275 9.18 18.44 -11.91
N ASP A 276 7.87 18.45 -11.66
CA ASP A 276 7.27 18.87 -10.39
C ASP A 276 6.90 17.69 -9.49
N GLU A 277 6.52 16.57 -10.09
CA GLU A 277 6.12 15.36 -9.38
C GLU A 277 6.72 14.14 -10.10
N ILE A 278 7.33 13.23 -9.35
CA ILE A 278 7.94 12.00 -9.89
C ILE A 278 7.01 10.80 -9.69
N PRO A 279 7.08 9.78 -10.58
CA PRO A 279 6.27 8.57 -10.40
C PRO A 279 6.56 7.85 -9.08
N TYR A 280 5.56 7.15 -8.56
CA TYR A 280 5.67 6.42 -7.30
C TYR A 280 6.79 5.36 -7.35
N GLN A 281 7.54 5.23 -6.25
CA GLN A 281 8.70 4.33 -6.10
C GLN A 281 9.85 4.57 -7.10
N VAL A 282 9.94 5.78 -7.69
CA VAL A 282 11.10 6.20 -8.46
C VAL A 282 12.06 6.97 -7.55
N ASN A 283 13.33 6.55 -7.54
CA ASN A 283 14.39 7.29 -6.89
C ASN A 283 14.77 8.53 -7.73
N LYS A 284 14.74 9.71 -7.12
CA LYS A 284 14.98 10.99 -7.82
C LYS A 284 16.42 11.11 -8.32
N ALA A 285 17.42 10.78 -7.49
CA ALA A 285 18.83 10.82 -7.87
C ALA A 285 19.14 9.86 -9.04
N THR A 286 18.70 8.61 -8.97
CA THR A 286 18.87 7.62 -10.03
C THR A 286 18.13 8.03 -11.31
N MET A 287 16.95 8.66 -11.20
CA MET A 287 16.23 9.20 -12.36
C MET A 287 17.06 10.28 -13.07
N ILE A 288 17.66 11.21 -12.32
CA ILE A 288 18.52 12.28 -12.86
C ILE A 288 19.77 11.68 -13.53
N GLU A 289 20.43 10.73 -12.86
CA GLU A 289 21.57 10.00 -13.42
C GLU A 289 21.20 9.33 -14.74
N ARG A 290 20.02 8.70 -14.81
CA ARG A 290 19.53 8.05 -16.02
C ARG A 290 19.26 9.04 -17.15
N ILE A 291 18.68 10.21 -16.85
CA ILE A 291 18.50 11.28 -17.84
C ILE A 291 19.86 11.70 -18.41
N ALA A 292 20.86 11.94 -17.54
CA ALA A 292 22.19 12.35 -17.95
C ALA A 292 22.92 11.27 -18.77
N GLU A 293 22.76 10.00 -18.40
CA GLU A 293 23.29 8.84 -19.14
C GLU A 293 22.66 8.76 -20.54
N GLN A 294 21.32 8.81 -20.65
CA GLN A 294 20.63 8.72 -21.94
C GLN A 294 20.95 9.92 -22.86
N ALA A 295 21.19 11.10 -22.29
CA ALA A 295 21.67 12.26 -23.05
C ALA A 295 23.11 12.07 -23.55
N ARG A 296 23.99 11.48 -22.74
CA ARG A 296 25.39 11.19 -23.11
C ARG A 296 25.48 10.13 -24.20
N GLU A 297 24.62 9.11 -24.14
CA GLU A 297 24.48 8.06 -25.16
C GLU A 297 23.80 8.55 -26.45
N LYS A 298 23.36 9.81 -26.50
CA LYS A 298 22.60 10.42 -27.60
C LYS A 298 21.29 9.68 -27.93
N LYS A 299 20.69 9.03 -26.95
CA LYS A 299 19.33 8.50 -27.05
C LYS A 299 18.29 9.59 -26.80
N ILE A 300 18.63 10.55 -25.95
CA ILE A 300 17.87 11.79 -25.77
C ILE A 300 18.69 12.95 -26.33
N GLU A 301 18.16 13.61 -27.34
CA GLU A 301 18.78 14.79 -27.94
C GLU A 301 18.13 16.07 -27.40
N GLY A 302 18.76 17.23 -27.65
CA GLY A 302 18.19 18.51 -27.24
C GLY A 302 18.35 18.90 -25.76
N ILE A 303 18.93 18.06 -24.90
CA ILE A 303 19.27 18.43 -23.52
C ILE A 303 20.61 19.18 -23.47
N ALA A 304 20.65 20.30 -22.76
CA ALA A 304 21.86 21.08 -22.49
C ALA A 304 22.43 20.79 -21.10
N HIS A 305 21.57 20.77 -20.08
CA HIS A 305 21.95 20.54 -18.67
C HIS A 305 20.77 19.95 -17.89
N VAL A 306 21.05 19.21 -16.81
CA VAL A 306 20.04 18.72 -15.86
C VAL A 306 20.48 19.11 -14.46
N GLN A 307 19.59 19.71 -13.68
CA GLN A 307 19.86 20.19 -12.33
C GLN A 307 18.72 19.84 -11.39
N ASP A 308 19.04 19.47 -10.15
CA ASP A 308 18.08 19.37 -9.07
C ASP A 308 18.02 20.69 -8.31
N GLU A 309 16.84 21.31 -8.28
CA GLU A 309 16.51 22.52 -7.51
C GLU A 309 15.43 22.21 -6.44
N SER A 310 15.22 20.93 -6.12
CA SER A 310 14.25 20.53 -5.11
C SER A 310 14.59 21.10 -3.74
N ASP A 311 13.57 21.53 -3.02
CA ASP A 311 13.69 22.05 -1.65
C ASP A 311 12.68 21.35 -0.73
N ARG A 312 12.53 21.86 0.49
CA ARG A 312 11.55 21.36 1.45
C ARG A 312 10.09 21.57 1.05
N ASN A 313 9.83 22.39 0.04
CA ASN A 313 8.48 22.75 -0.41
C ASN A 313 8.03 21.91 -1.62
N GLY A 314 8.94 21.19 -2.28
CA GLY A 314 8.57 20.28 -3.36
C GLY A 314 9.75 19.85 -4.24
N VAL A 315 9.45 18.93 -5.15
CA VAL A 315 10.39 18.47 -6.16
C VAL A 315 10.46 19.49 -7.29
N ARG A 316 11.67 19.88 -7.69
CA ARG A 316 11.92 20.71 -8.88
C ARG A 316 13.18 20.23 -9.57
N VAL A 317 13.03 19.35 -10.54
CA VAL A 317 14.15 18.93 -11.40
C VAL A 317 14.06 19.68 -12.72
N VAL A 318 15.11 20.42 -13.07
CA VAL A 318 15.17 21.30 -14.25
C VAL A 318 16.03 20.67 -15.33
N VAL A 319 15.41 20.36 -16.47
CA VAL A 319 16.08 19.89 -17.69
C VAL A 319 16.16 21.06 -18.67
N GLU A 320 17.30 21.73 -18.71
CA GLU A 320 17.54 22.85 -19.62
C GLU A 320 17.74 22.34 -21.05
N LEU A 321 17.02 22.94 -22.01
CA LEU A 321 17.05 22.54 -23.41
C LEU A 321 18.09 23.32 -24.21
N LYS A 322 18.57 22.75 -25.31
CA LYS A 322 19.33 23.47 -26.34
C LYS A 322 18.44 24.49 -27.03
N ARG A 323 19.04 25.56 -27.60
CA ARG A 323 18.29 26.67 -28.21
C ARG A 323 17.40 26.26 -29.38
N ASP A 324 17.78 25.20 -30.08
CA ASP A 324 17.14 24.62 -31.25
C ASP A 324 16.24 23.42 -30.91
N ALA A 325 16.15 23.02 -29.64
CA ALA A 325 15.37 21.87 -29.23
C ALA A 325 13.88 22.20 -29.08
N THR A 326 13.02 21.31 -29.57
CA THR A 326 11.57 21.38 -29.36
C THR A 326 11.21 20.68 -28.05
N ALA A 327 10.62 21.41 -27.09
CA ALA A 327 10.35 20.89 -25.75
C ALA A 327 9.51 19.61 -25.75
N GLU A 328 8.43 19.55 -26.55
CA GLU A 328 7.54 18.39 -26.65
C GLU A 328 8.29 17.11 -27.10
N VAL A 329 9.22 17.24 -28.05
CA VAL A 329 10.00 16.11 -28.58
C VAL A 329 10.94 15.58 -27.51
N VAL A 330 11.66 16.47 -26.82
CA VAL A 330 12.56 16.07 -25.73
C VAL A 330 11.76 15.45 -24.59
N LEU A 331 10.57 15.98 -24.29
CA LEU A 331 9.67 15.44 -23.27
C LEU A 331 9.20 14.02 -23.60
N ASN A 332 8.83 13.75 -24.85
CA ASN A 332 8.48 12.39 -25.30
C ASN A 332 9.67 11.42 -25.20
N GLN A 333 10.87 11.86 -25.59
CA GLN A 333 12.09 11.08 -25.41
C GLN A 333 12.39 10.79 -23.93
N LEU A 334 12.20 11.78 -23.05
CA LEU A 334 12.32 11.62 -21.61
C LEU A 334 11.36 10.55 -21.08
N PHE A 335 10.08 10.59 -21.45
CA PHE A 335 9.12 9.55 -21.04
C PHE A 335 9.48 8.16 -21.58
N ARG A 336 10.02 8.07 -22.80
CA ARG A 336 10.35 6.79 -23.42
C ARG A 336 11.60 6.13 -22.82
N PHE A 337 12.63 6.92 -22.53
CA PHE A 337 13.96 6.40 -22.22
C PHE A 337 14.36 6.54 -20.75
N THR A 338 13.51 7.13 -19.91
CA THR A 338 13.81 7.37 -18.50
C THR A 338 12.65 6.94 -17.59
N PRO A 339 12.88 6.81 -16.27
CA PRO A 339 11.83 6.51 -15.30
C PRO A 339 10.79 7.62 -15.09
N LEU A 340 10.77 8.68 -15.92
CA LEU A 340 9.70 9.69 -15.90
C LEU A 340 8.34 9.14 -16.35
N GLN A 341 8.32 7.97 -17.00
CA GLN A 341 7.11 7.17 -17.18
C GLN A 341 7.41 5.72 -16.79
N THR A 342 6.61 5.18 -15.88
CA THR A 342 6.74 3.81 -15.38
C THR A 342 5.40 3.09 -15.37
N TYR A 343 5.43 1.82 -14.98
CA TYR A 343 4.25 0.99 -14.85
C TYR A 343 4.17 0.47 -13.43
N PHE A 344 2.98 0.52 -12.83
CA PHE A 344 2.67 -0.17 -11.60
C PHE A 344 1.88 -1.43 -11.94
N GLY A 345 2.52 -2.59 -11.79
CA GLY A 345 1.87 -3.88 -11.98
C GLY A 345 0.97 -4.21 -10.79
N CYS A 346 -0.34 -4.02 -10.95
CA CYS A 346 -1.32 -4.35 -9.93
C CYS A 346 -1.49 -5.87 -9.84
N ASN A 347 -1.30 -6.41 -8.65
CA ASN A 347 -1.57 -7.80 -8.32
C ASN A 347 -2.28 -7.83 -6.96
N MET A 348 -3.60 -7.88 -7.00
CA MET A 348 -4.50 -7.65 -5.89
C MET A 348 -4.72 -8.92 -5.07
N LEU A 349 -3.64 -9.36 -4.41
CA LEU A 349 -3.61 -10.61 -3.64
C LEU A 349 -3.44 -10.33 -2.15
N ALA A 350 -4.28 -10.94 -1.30
CA ALA A 350 -4.21 -10.80 0.15
C ALA A 350 -4.62 -12.10 0.86
N LEU A 351 -4.37 -12.20 2.16
CA LEU A 351 -4.90 -13.29 2.99
C LEU A 351 -6.34 -12.99 3.39
N ASN A 352 -7.26 -13.86 2.99
CA ASN A 352 -8.66 -13.86 3.42
C ASN A 352 -8.88 -15.07 4.34
N GLY A 353 -9.01 -14.87 5.64
CA GLY A 353 -9.13 -15.97 6.61
C GLY A 353 -7.92 -16.94 6.59
N GLY A 354 -6.71 -16.40 6.40
CA GLY A 354 -5.47 -17.18 6.31
C GLY A 354 -5.20 -17.82 4.95
N ARG A 355 -6.08 -17.65 3.95
CA ARG A 355 -5.91 -18.19 2.60
C ARG A 355 -5.50 -17.09 1.61
N PRO A 356 -4.43 -17.27 0.82
CA PRO A 356 -4.06 -16.29 -0.21
C PRO A 356 -5.05 -16.32 -1.37
N GLU A 357 -5.70 -15.20 -1.62
CA GLU A 357 -6.73 -15.05 -2.66
C GLU A 357 -6.46 -13.83 -3.53
N THR A 358 -6.71 -13.95 -4.84
CA THR A 358 -6.76 -12.79 -5.75
C THR A 358 -8.17 -12.21 -5.70
N LEU A 359 -8.28 -10.92 -5.41
CA LEU A 359 -9.54 -10.28 -5.03
C LEU A 359 -9.88 -9.11 -5.95
N THR A 360 -11.17 -8.87 -6.14
CA THR A 360 -11.72 -7.72 -6.86
C THR A 360 -11.93 -6.53 -5.92
N LEU A 361 -12.12 -5.32 -6.46
CA LEU A 361 -12.39 -4.12 -5.65
C LEU A 361 -13.57 -4.33 -4.70
N ARG A 362 -14.71 -4.83 -5.22
CA ARG A 362 -15.87 -5.16 -4.40
C ARG A 362 -15.49 -6.09 -3.25
N ARG A 363 -14.71 -7.14 -3.52
CA ARG A 363 -14.35 -8.12 -2.49
C ARG A 363 -13.47 -7.53 -1.38
N PHE A 364 -12.55 -6.60 -1.70
CA PHE A 364 -11.80 -5.86 -0.68
C PHE A 364 -12.73 -5.07 0.24
N LEU A 365 -13.66 -4.31 -0.34
CA LEU A 365 -14.57 -3.44 0.41
C LEU A 365 -15.55 -4.26 1.26
N THR A 366 -16.18 -5.30 0.67
CA THR A 366 -17.12 -6.15 1.42
C THR A 366 -16.43 -6.90 2.54
N ALA A 367 -15.22 -7.43 2.33
CA ALA A 367 -14.52 -8.16 3.39
C ALA A 367 -14.11 -7.24 4.56
N PHE A 368 -13.78 -5.98 4.26
CA PHE A 368 -13.56 -4.97 5.29
C PHE A 368 -14.86 -4.67 6.06
N LEU A 369 -15.98 -4.48 5.37
CA LEU A 369 -17.29 -4.23 6.00
C LEU A 369 -17.76 -5.42 6.85
N ASP A 370 -17.61 -6.64 6.36
CA ASP A 370 -17.92 -7.87 7.11
C ASP A 370 -17.10 -7.93 8.41
N PHE A 371 -15.80 -7.59 8.33
CA PHE A 371 -14.94 -7.50 9.51
C PHE A 371 -15.34 -6.37 10.47
N ARG A 372 -15.74 -5.20 9.95
CA ARG A 372 -16.26 -4.11 10.79
C ARG A 372 -17.55 -4.51 11.51
N GLU A 373 -18.45 -5.23 10.83
CA GLU A 373 -19.68 -5.76 11.41
C GLU A 373 -19.36 -6.67 12.61
N GLU A 374 -18.40 -7.59 12.44
CA GLU A 374 -17.92 -8.45 13.54
C GLU A 374 -17.31 -7.63 14.70
N VAL A 375 -16.41 -6.69 14.40
CA VAL A 375 -15.74 -5.87 15.42
C VAL A 375 -16.73 -5.05 16.23
N VAL A 376 -17.72 -4.41 15.58
CA VAL A 376 -18.75 -3.61 16.25
C VAL A 376 -19.68 -4.50 17.08
N ALA A 377 -20.05 -5.69 16.58
CA ALA A 377 -20.83 -6.65 17.34
C ALA A 377 -20.08 -7.13 18.60
N ARG A 378 -18.80 -7.53 18.47
CA ARG A 378 -17.96 -7.96 19.60
C ARG A 378 -17.78 -6.85 20.63
N ARG A 379 -17.50 -5.62 20.18
CA ARG A 379 -17.41 -4.44 21.06
C ARG A 379 -18.70 -4.23 21.85
N THR A 380 -19.84 -4.28 21.16
CA THR A 380 -21.16 -4.07 21.77
C THR A 380 -21.49 -5.19 22.77
N ALA A 381 -21.17 -6.44 22.42
CA ALA A 381 -21.33 -7.58 23.32
C ALA A 381 -20.43 -7.48 24.57
N HIS A 382 -19.19 -7.02 24.43
CA HIS A 382 -18.29 -6.76 25.55
C HIS A 382 -18.86 -5.68 26.50
N LEU A 383 -19.30 -4.55 25.93
CA LEU A 383 -19.91 -3.46 26.70
C LEU A 383 -21.21 -3.89 27.38
N LEU A 384 -22.04 -4.68 26.71
CA LEU A 384 -23.25 -5.28 27.27
C LEU A 384 -22.93 -6.19 28.46
N ARG A 385 -21.94 -7.08 28.32
CA ARG A 385 -21.52 -7.97 29.40
C ARG A 385 -21.01 -7.17 30.60
N LYS A 386 -20.13 -6.19 30.39
CA LYS A 386 -19.64 -5.30 31.47
C LYS A 386 -20.77 -4.52 32.15
N ALA A 387 -21.73 -4.01 31.37
CA ALA A 387 -22.88 -3.30 31.91
C ALA A 387 -23.80 -4.22 32.72
N ARG A 388 -24.03 -5.46 32.25
CA ARG A 388 -24.79 -6.49 32.98
C ARG A 388 -24.09 -6.90 34.28
N ASP A 389 -22.79 -7.18 34.24
CA ASP A 389 -22.00 -7.54 35.43
C ASP A 389 -22.06 -6.42 36.49
N ARG A 390 -21.94 -5.16 36.07
CA ARG A 390 -22.02 -4.01 36.97
C ARG A 390 -23.44 -3.82 37.51
N SER A 391 -24.46 -3.92 36.65
CA SER A 391 -25.86 -3.79 37.04
C SER A 391 -26.30 -4.89 38.00
N HIS A 392 -25.78 -6.11 37.83
CA HIS A 392 -26.01 -7.23 38.77
C HIS A 392 -25.58 -6.87 40.18
N ILE A 393 -24.38 -6.30 40.34
CA ILE A 393 -23.91 -5.85 41.66
C ILE A 393 -24.79 -4.72 42.20
N LEU A 394 -25.14 -3.73 41.37
CA LEU A 394 -25.97 -2.59 41.78
C LEU A 394 -27.38 -3.01 42.19
N CYS A 395 -27.99 -4.00 41.53
CA CYS A 395 -29.27 -4.58 41.95
C CYS A 395 -29.18 -5.13 43.38
N GLY A 396 -28.14 -5.89 43.70
CA GLY A 396 -27.92 -6.38 45.07
C GLY A 396 -27.74 -5.26 46.09
N LEU A 397 -26.99 -4.21 45.73
CA LEU A 397 -26.82 -3.03 46.59
C LEU A 397 -28.14 -2.27 46.78
N ALA A 398 -28.94 -2.12 45.73
CA ALA A 398 -30.25 -1.48 45.80
C ALA A 398 -31.21 -2.26 46.71
N VAL A 399 -31.23 -3.61 46.62
CA VAL A 399 -31.97 -4.46 47.60
C VAL A 399 -31.48 -4.20 49.01
N ALA A 400 -30.17 -4.18 49.22
CA ALA A 400 -29.61 -4.04 50.56
C ALA A 400 -29.93 -2.68 51.19
N VAL A 401 -29.94 -1.63 50.38
CA VAL A 401 -30.26 -0.28 50.81
C VAL A 401 -31.75 -0.13 51.13
N THR A 402 -32.64 -0.68 50.31
CA THR A 402 -34.10 -0.66 50.56
C THR A 402 -34.48 -1.50 51.78
N ASN A 403 -33.67 -2.50 52.15
CA ASN A 403 -33.91 -3.41 53.27
C ASN A 403 -32.85 -3.30 54.39
N ILE A 404 -32.30 -2.09 54.63
CA ILE A 404 -31.08 -1.89 55.43
C ILE A 404 -31.16 -2.43 56.86
N ASP A 405 -32.25 -2.19 57.58
CA ASP A 405 -32.37 -2.60 58.99
C ASP A 405 -32.29 -4.12 59.12
N GLU A 406 -32.88 -4.84 58.16
CA GLU A 406 -32.94 -6.29 58.14
C GLU A 406 -31.64 -6.92 57.64
N ILE A 407 -30.95 -6.29 56.68
CA ILE A 407 -29.58 -6.63 56.27
C ILE A 407 -28.65 -6.52 57.48
N VAL A 408 -28.68 -5.39 58.20
CA VAL A 408 -27.83 -5.16 59.37
C VAL A 408 -28.15 -6.13 60.50
N ALA A 409 -29.43 -6.41 60.76
CA ALA A 409 -29.83 -7.41 61.74
C ALA A 409 -29.30 -8.81 61.38
N THR A 410 -29.41 -9.21 60.11
CA THR A 410 -28.90 -10.49 59.61
C THR A 410 -27.39 -10.59 59.82
N ILE A 411 -26.64 -9.56 59.44
CA ILE A 411 -25.17 -9.50 59.60
C ILE A 411 -24.78 -9.55 61.08
N ARG A 412 -25.43 -8.76 61.95
CA ARG A 412 -25.12 -8.72 63.40
C ARG A 412 -25.46 -10.02 64.13
N SER A 413 -26.39 -10.81 63.59
CA SER A 413 -26.80 -12.10 64.16
C SER A 413 -25.93 -13.28 63.73
N SER A 414 -25.00 -13.08 62.80
CA SER A 414 -24.08 -14.12 62.33
C SER A 414 -22.77 -14.10 63.12
N ALA A 415 -22.19 -15.28 63.33
CA ALA A 415 -20.93 -15.46 64.05
C ALA A 415 -19.72 -14.96 63.26
N ASP A 416 -19.76 -15.08 61.92
CA ASP A 416 -18.70 -14.63 61.02
C ASP A 416 -19.25 -14.15 59.65
N ALA A 417 -18.32 -13.66 58.81
CA ALA A 417 -18.64 -13.17 57.48
C ALA A 417 -19.09 -14.28 56.50
N GLY A 418 -18.65 -15.52 56.70
CA GLY A 418 -19.07 -16.67 55.91
C GLY A 418 -20.54 -16.98 56.14
N GLU A 419 -20.95 -17.08 57.41
CA GLU A 419 -22.33 -17.30 57.83
C GLU A 419 -23.23 -16.12 57.43
N ALA A 420 -22.77 -14.88 57.59
CA ALA A 420 -23.51 -13.69 57.14
C ALA A 420 -23.81 -13.76 55.63
N ARG A 421 -22.81 -14.07 54.81
CA ARG A 421 -22.96 -14.20 53.36
C ARG A 421 -23.97 -15.29 52.97
N GLU A 422 -23.87 -16.48 53.58
CA GLU A 422 -24.80 -17.58 53.31
C GLU A 422 -26.26 -17.21 53.65
N LYS A 423 -26.47 -16.56 54.81
CA LYS A 423 -27.81 -16.06 55.19
C LYS A 423 -28.32 -14.98 54.25
N LEU A 424 -27.47 -14.06 53.79
CA LEU A 424 -27.86 -13.02 52.83
C LEU A 424 -28.31 -13.62 51.49
N MET A 425 -27.64 -14.69 51.03
CA MET A 425 -27.96 -15.36 49.76
C MET A 425 -29.23 -16.21 49.82
N THR A 426 -29.40 -16.99 50.90
CA THR A 426 -30.53 -17.92 51.05
C THR A 426 -31.85 -17.23 51.41
N ARG A 427 -31.78 -16.06 52.04
CA ARG A 427 -32.97 -15.27 52.38
C ARG A 427 -33.60 -14.64 51.14
N ARG A 428 -34.93 -14.61 51.13
CA ARG A 428 -35.75 -13.89 50.15
C ARG A 428 -35.94 -12.43 50.59
N TRP A 429 -35.50 -11.49 49.76
CA TRP A 429 -35.58 -10.06 50.03
C TRP A 429 -36.68 -9.38 49.19
N PRO A 430 -37.48 -8.45 49.76
CA PRO A 430 -38.38 -7.62 48.97
C PRO A 430 -37.62 -6.79 47.93
N ALA A 431 -38.03 -6.89 46.66
CA ALA A 431 -37.26 -6.32 45.53
C ALA A 431 -38.13 -5.58 44.48
N ARG A 432 -39.36 -5.19 44.83
CA ARG A 432 -40.37 -4.66 43.87
C ARG A 432 -39.85 -3.57 42.95
N ASP A 433 -39.11 -2.60 43.48
CA ASP A 433 -38.64 -1.43 42.74
C ASP A 433 -37.51 -1.76 41.75
N ILE A 434 -36.87 -2.93 41.90
CA ILE A 434 -35.75 -3.35 41.06
C ILE A 434 -36.06 -4.56 40.15
N LEU A 435 -37.26 -5.13 40.24
CA LEU A 435 -37.68 -6.24 39.37
C LEU A 435 -37.52 -5.93 37.88
N PRO A 436 -37.84 -4.72 37.37
CA PRO A 436 -37.61 -4.40 35.96
C PRO A 436 -36.13 -4.46 35.55
N TYR A 437 -35.22 -4.06 36.44
CA TYR A 437 -33.78 -4.09 36.19
C TYR A 437 -33.23 -5.52 36.22
N ILE A 438 -33.69 -6.35 37.16
CA ILE A 438 -33.33 -7.78 37.20
C ILE A 438 -33.75 -8.49 35.91
N ALA A 439 -34.97 -8.22 35.43
CA ALA A 439 -35.46 -8.78 34.17
C ALA A 439 -34.65 -8.33 32.95
N LEU A 440 -34.16 -7.08 32.94
CA LEU A 440 -33.35 -6.55 31.84
C LEU A 440 -31.91 -7.11 31.81
N ILE A 441 -31.32 -7.33 32.99
CA ILE A 441 -30.00 -7.97 33.11
C ILE A 441 -30.04 -9.40 32.56
N ASP A 442 -31.16 -10.11 32.81
CA ASP A 442 -31.41 -11.45 32.31
C ASP A 442 -30.30 -12.45 32.71
N ASP A 443 -29.90 -12.41 33.99
CA ASP A 443 -28.98 -13.40 34.57
C ASP A 443 -29.75 -14.70 34.86
N PRO A 444 -29.51 -15.79 34.13
CA PRO A 444 -30.24 -17.05 34.31
C PRO A 444 -29.94 -17.72 35.65
N THR A 445 -28.87 -17.33 36.34
CA THR A 445 -28.48 -17.92 37.62
C THR A 445 -29.17 -17.27 38.82
N HIS A 446 -29.65 -16.03 38.68
CA HIS A 446 -30.25 -15.24 39.76
C HIS A 446 -31.44 -14.43 39.24
N THR A 447 -32.57 -15.10 39.07
CA THR A 447 -33.84 -14.50 38.64
C THR A 447 -34.69 -14.02 39.83
N ALA A 448 -35.68 -13.18 39.56
CA ALA A 448 -36.68 -12.81 40.55
C ALA A 448 -37.59 -14.01 40.88
N ASN A 449 -37.99 -14.14 42.15
CA ASN A 449 -38.95 -15.14 42.58
C ASN A 449 -40.39 -14.73 42.20
N ASP A 450 -41.27 -15.71 42.00
CA ASP A 450 -42.68 -15.50 41.63
C ASP A 450 -43.47 -14.62 42.63
N ASP A 451 -43.02 -14.55 43.89
CA ASP A 451 -43.62 -13.76 44.96
C ASP A 451 -43.12 -12.30 45.01
N GLY A 452 -42.30 -11.87 44.04
CA GLY A 452 -41.72 -10.52 43.97
C GLY A 452 -40.55 -10.30 44.93
N THR A 453 -39.98 -11.39 45.46
CA THR A 453 -38.74 -11.36 46.23
C THR A 453 -37.52 -11.72 45.38
N TYR A 454 -36.33 -11.48 45.91
CA TYR A 454 -35.06 -11.75 45.24
C TYR A 454 -34.07 -12.42 46.19
N ASN A 455 -33.33 -13.41 45.68
CA ASN A 455 -32.24 -14.07 46.37
C ASN A 455 -30.91 -13.49 45.87
N LEU A 456 -30.05 -13.08 46.79
CA LEU A 456 -28.78 -12.44 46.44
C LEU A 456 -27.76 -13.46 45.95
N SER A 457 -26.98 -13.09 44.94
CA SER A 457 -25.82 -13.86 44.51
C SER A 457 -24.66 -13.75 45.47
N GLU A 458 -23.69 -14.67 45.37
CA GLU A 458 -22.47 -14.60 46.18
C GLU A 458 -21.72 -13.27 45.96
N ALA A 459 -21.63 -12.82 44.69
CA ALA A 459 -20.97 -11.58 44.33
C ALA A 459 -21.68 -10.35 44.92
N GLN A 460 -23.01 -10.34 44.90
CA GLN A 460 -23.82 -9.28 45.53
C GLN A 460 -23.67 -9.29 47.05
N ALA A 461 -23.79 -10.46 47.71
CA ALA A 461 -23.63 -10.58 49.15
C ALA A 461 -22.24 -10.10 49.61
N ARG A 462 -21.18 -10.44 48.86
CA ARG A 462 -19.84 -9.92 49.12
C ARG A 462 -19.77 -8.40 48.97
N ALA A 463 -20.32 -7.85 47.89
CA ALA A 463 -20.35 -6.40 47.67
C ALA A 463 -21.11 -5.64 48.78
N ILE A 464 -22.18 -6.23 49.32
CA ILE A 464 -22.94 -5.69 50.45
C ILE A 464 -22.10 -5.68 51.74
N LEU A 465 -21.36 -6.77 52.02
CA LEU A 465 -20.48 -6.84 53.19
C LEU A 465 -19.30 -5.86 53.12
N GLU A 466 -18.86 -5.51 51.90
CA GLU A 466 -17.81 -4.52 51.65
C GLU A 466 -18.34 -3.07 51.60
N LEU A 467 -19.65 -2.86 51.76
CA LEU A 467 -20.29 -1.55 51.67
C LEU A 467 -19.87 -0.64 52.84
N ARG A 468 -19.44 0.58 52.51
CA ARG A 468 -19.04 1.59 53.49
C ARG A 468 -20.25 2.39 53.96
N LEU A 469 -20.32 2.71 55.26
CA LEU A 469 -21.42 3.47 55.88
C LEU A 469 -21.79 4.77 55.15
N GLN A 470 -20.82 5.45 54.52
CA GLN A 470 -21.07 6.67 53.71
C GLN A 470 -22.06 6.45 52.55
N ARG A 471 -22.13 5.24 51.99
CA ARG A 471 -23.04 4.87 50.90
C ARG A 471 -24.50 4.70 51.36
N LEU A 472 -24.75 4.64 52.67
CA LEU A 472 -26.10 4.53 53.26
C LEU A 472 -26.80 5.89 53.45
N THR A 473 -26.12 6.99 53.12
CA THR A 473 -26.75 8.31 53.09
C THR A 473 -27.79 8.38 51.97
N GLN A 474 -28.83 9.21 52.10
CA GLN A 474 -29.84 9.40 51.04
C GLN A 474 -29.21 9.74 49.68
N ILE A 475 -28.10 10.48 49.68
CA ILE A 475 -27.33 10.80 48.47
C ILE A 475 -26.67 9.54 47.90
N GLY A 476 -26.01 8.73 48.73
CA GLY A 476 -25.38 7.48 48.29
C GLY A 476 -26.37 6.45 47.74
N VAL A 477 -27.57 6.37 48.31
CA VAL A 477 -28.67 5.54 47.78
C VAL A 477 -29.07 6.02 46.39
N LYS A 478 -29.27 7.34 46.24
CA LYS A 478 -29.65 7.94 44.97
C LYS A 478 -28.59 7.73 43.89
N GLU A 479 -27.31 7.88 44.22
CA GLU A 479 -26.21 7.60 43.28
C GLU A 479 -26.25 6.16 42.75
N VAL A 480 -26.55 5.18 43.61
CA VAL A 480 -26.65 3.76 43.21
C VAL A 480 -27.84 3.53 42.29
N THR A 481 -29.00 4.14 42.59
CA THR A 481 -30.19 4.01 41.75
C THR A 481 -30.04 4.72 40.41
N ASP A 482 -29.44 5.92 40.40
CA ASP A 482 -29.19 6.70 39.19
C ASP A 482 -28.17 5.96 38.29
N GLU A 483 -27.10 5.38 38.86
CA GLU A 483 -26.13 4.56 38.12
C GLU A 483 -26.79 3.31 37.52
N LEU A 484 -27.70 2.66 38.25
CA LEU A 484 -28.44 1.49 37.77
C LEU A 484 -29.39 1.86 36.63
N GLU A 485 -30.10 2.99 36.71
CA GLU A 485 -30.98 3.46 35.63
C GLU A 485 -30.19 3.81 34.36
N GLU A 486 -29.03 4.46 34.50
CA GLU A 486 -28.14 4.76 33.37
C GLU A 486 -27.65 3.47 32.68
N LEU A 487 -27.20 2.48 33.47
CA LEU A 487 -26.75 1.20 32.93
C LEU A 487 -27.88 0.39 32.32
N ALA A 488 -29.09 0.46 32.87
CA ALA A 488 -30.28 -0.15 32.27
C ALA A 488 -30.57 0.45 30.89
N GLY A 489 -30.48 1.78 30.76
CA GLY A 489 -30.58 2.46 29.47
C GLY A 489 -29.55 1.93 28.46
N LYS A 490 -28.28 1.84 28.87
CA LYS A 490 -27.19 1.29 28.04
C LYS A 490 -27.40 -0.17 27.65
N ILE A 491 -27.83 -1.03 28.58
CA ILE A 491 -28.12 -2.45 28.29
C ILE A 491 -29.20 -2.55 27.22
N LYS A 492 -30.27 -1.78 27.33
CA LYS A 492 -31.34 -1.75 26.33
C LYS A 492 -30.81 -1.31 24.97
N GLU A 493 -30.03 -0.24 24.93
CA GLU A 493 -29.39 0.25 23.69
C GLU A 493 -28.47 -0.81 23.07
N TYR A 494 -27.62 -1.47 23.85
CA TYR A 494 -26.74 -2.52 23.34
C TYR A 494 -27.50 -3.74 22.82
N LEU A 495 -28.60 -4.14 23.47
CA LEU A 495 -29.48 -5.20 22.98
C LEU A 495 -30.16 -4.80 21.66
N GLU A 496 -30.61 -3.55 21.53
CA GLU A 496 -31.17 -3.02 20.29
C GLU A 496 -30.14 -3.01 19.15
N ILE A 497 -28.89 -2.63 19.44
CA ILE A 497 -27.79 -2.66 18.45
C ILE A 497 -27.51 -4.10 18.01
N LEU A 498 -27.33 -5.03 18.96
CA LEU A 498 -27.04 -6.44 18.63
C LEU A 498 -28.21 -7.14 17.92
N GLY A 499 -29.44 -6.69 18.16
CA GLY A 499 -30.64 -7.20 17.49
C GLY A 499 -30.89 -6.65 16.09
N SER A 500 -30.15 -5.62 15.65
CA SER A 500 -30.40 -4.94 14.38
C SER A 500 -29.11 -4.70 13.59
N ARG A 501 -28.98 -5.41 12.46
CA ARG A 501 -27.90 -5.18 11.49
C ARG A 501 -27.88 -3.74 10.97
N GLU A 502 -29.05 -3.13 10.78
CA GLU A 502 -29.18 -1.74 10.36
C GLU A 502 -28.55 -0.78 11.38
N ARG A 503 -28.75 -1.03 12.68
CA ARG A 503 -28.11 -0.23 13.74
C ARG A 503 -26.59 -0.40 13.74
N ILE A 504 -26.08 -1.61 13.54
CA ILE A 504 -24.64 -1.85 13.41
C ILE A 504 -24.08 -1.11 12.20
N MET A 505 -24.74 -1.19 11.05
CA MET A 505 -24.32 -0.49 9.82
C MET A 505 -24.38 1.03 9.97
N SER A 506 -25.34 1.57 10.70
CA SER A 506 -25.38 3.00 11.06
C SER A 506 -24.15 3.41 11.86
N ILE A 507 -23.75 2.63 12.87
CA ILE A 507 -22.54 2.89 13.67
C ILE A 507 -21.28 2.85 12.79
N ILE A 508 -21.19 1.86 11.89
CA ILE A 508 -20.06 1.75 10.95
C ILE A 508 -20.02 2.95 10.02
N SER A 509 -21.17 3.41 9.53
CA SER A 509 -21.28 4.59 8.65
C SER A 509 -20.84 5.86 9.37
N ASP A 510 -21.28 6.06 10.61
CA ASP A 510 -20.88 7.21 11.43
C ASP A 510 -19.37 7.22 11.69
N GLU A 511 -18.78 6.07 12.01
CA GLU A 511 -17.33 5.92 12.20
C GLU A 511 -16.54 6.15 10.90
N LEU A 512 -17.06 5.70 9.76
CA LEU A 512 -16.45 5.95 8.45
C LEU A 512 -16.50 7.43 8.07
N HIS A 513 -17.62 8.11 8.32
CA HIS A 513 -17.74 9.54 8.16
C HIS A 513 -16.74 10.29 9.04
N GLU A 514 -16.57 9.90 10.30
CA GLU A 514 -15.57 10.48 11.21
C GLU A 514 -14.15 10.37 10.63
N VAL A 515 -13.77 9.16 10.18
CA VAL A 515 -12.45 8.92 9.55
C VAL A 515 -12.27 9.80 8.31
N ARG A 516 -13.30 9.90 7.46
CA ARG A 516 -13.26 10.72 6.25
C ARG A 516 -13.04 12.19 6.58
N GLU A 517 -13.80 12.75 7.51
CA GLU A 517 -13.68 14.16 7.90
C GLU A 517 -12.31 14.49 8.51
N LEU A 518 -11.69 13.54 9.21
CA LEU A 518 -10.39 13.74 9.85
C LEU A 518 -9.20 13.54 8.91
N PHE A 519 -9.30 12.61 7.95
CA PHE A 519 -8.12 12.11 7.21
C PHE A 519 -8.25 12.14 5.69
N ALA A 520 -9.41 12.46 5.12
CA ALA A 520 -9.52 12.56 3.67
C ALA A 520 -8.70 13.75 3.15
N VAL A 521 -8.04 13.53 2.02
CA VAL A 521 -7.27 14.56 1.32
C VAL A 521 -7.75 14.67 -0.11
N PRO A 522 -7.61 15.84 -0.76
CA PRO A 522 -7.82 15.94 -2.19
C PRO A 522 -6.95 14.93 -2.94
N ARG A 523 -7.48 14.38 -4.03
CA ARG A 523 -6.76 13.46 -4.90
C ARG A 523 -5.44 14.08 -5.38
N ARG A 524 -4.34 13.34 -5.26
CA ARG A 524 -3.00 13.79 -5.63
C ARG A 524 -2.67 13.44 -7.08
N THR A 525 -2.96 12.20 -7.49
CA THR A 525 -2.71 11.70 -8.84
C THR A 525 -3.79 12.15 -9.81
N GLU A 526 -3.39 12.84 -10.87
CA GLU A 526 -4.29 13.23 -11.97
C GLU A 526 -4.55 12.04 -12.91
N ILE A 527 -5.80 11.86 -13.35
CA ILE A 527 -6.16 10.82 -14.33
C ILE A 527 -6.47 11.49 -15.67
N VAL A 528 -5.70 11.13 -16.71
CA VAL A 528 -5.94 11.62 -18.07
C VAL A 528 -6.34 10.47 -19.00
N ASP A 529 -7.23 10.76 -19.94
CA ASP A 529 -7.56 9.78 -20.98
C ASP A 529 -6.35 9.56 -21.89
N TRP A 530 -6.11 8.29 -22.22
CA TRP A 530 -4.97 7.89 -23.03
C TRP A 530 -5.41 6.81 -24.01
N SER A 531 -5.26 7.08 -25.31
CA SER A 531 -5.68 6.20 -26.39
C SER A 531 -4.66 5.11 -26.74
N GLY A 532 -3.55 5.03 -26.01
CA GLY A 532 -2.58 3.95 -26.15
C GLY A 532 -1.81 3.99 -27.46
N ASP A 533 -0.75 4.80 -27.50
CA ASP A 533 0.57 4.51 -28.06
C ASP A 533 1.33 5.82 -28.30
N MET A 534 2.61 5.82 -27.96
CA MET A 534 3.57 6.84 -28.42
C MET A 534 4.26 6.24 -29.63
N GLU A 535 4.05 6.81 -30.81
CA GLU A 535 4.69 6.34 -32.03
C GLU A 535 6.17 6.73 -32.02
N ASP A 536 7.04 5.96 -32.70
CA ASP A 536 8.44 6.36 -32.89
C ASP A 536 8.56 7.77 -33.51
N GLU A 537 7.53 8.21 -34.25
CA GLU A 537 7.45 9.55 -34.83
C GLU A 537 7.35 10.67 -33.78
N ASP A 538 6.68 10.44 -32.65
CA ASP A 538 6.49 11.43 -31.58
C ASP A 538 7.82 11.81 -30.91
N LEU A 539 8.87 11.00 -31.14
CA LEU A 539 10.23 11.21 -30.65
C LEU A 539 11.09 12.03 -31.61
N ILE A 540 10.59 12.35 -32.81
CA ILE A 540 11.36 13.01 -33.87
C ILE A 540 10.86 14.44 -34.07
N ALA A 541 11.78 15.41 -34.00
CA ALA A 541 11.46 16.80 -34.28
C ALA A 541 11.03 17.02 -35.73
N ARG A 542 10.03 17.89 -35.92
CA ARG A 542 9.60 18.34 -37.25
C ARG A 542 10.63 19.32 -37.79
N GLU A 543 11.45 18.83 -38.72
CA GLU A 543 12.51 19.61 -39.34
C GLU A 543 12.46 19.44 -40.86
N ASP A 544 12.79 20.51 -41.57
CA ASP A 544 12.96 20.44 -43.02
C ASP A 544 14.28 19.76 -43.36
N MET A 545 14.17 18.67 -44.10
CA MET A 545 15.30 17.86 -44.54
C MET A 545 15.45 17.96 -46.05
N VAL A 546 16.69 18.09 -46.52
CA VAL A 546 17.03 17.86 -47.93
C VAL A 546 17.25 16.38 -48.13
N VAL A 547 16.40 15.75 -48.93
CA VAL A 547 16.55 14.37 -49.35
C VAL A 547 17.33 14.34 -50.66
N THR A 548 18.43 13.60 -50.67
CA THR A 548 19.31 13.47 -51.84
C THR A 548 19.34 12.02 -52.29
N VAL A 549 19.13 11.81 -53.59
CA VAL A 549 19.18 10.49 -54.23
C VAL A 549 20.17 10.52 -55.39
N THR A 550 21.00 9.49 -55.48
CA THR A 550 22.00 9.37 -56.55
C THR A 550 21.61 8.36 -57.63
N SER A 551 22.23 8.47 -58.80
CA SER A 551 22.11 7.50 -59.88
C SER A 551 22.49 6.09 -59.46
N GLY A 552 23.46 5.94 -58.54
CA GLY A 552 23.87 4.67 -57.96
C GLY A 552 22.88 4.09 -56.93
N GLY A 553 21.71 4.72 -56.75
CA GLY A 553 20.68 4.23 -55.83
C GLY A 553 21.00 4.46 -54.36
N TYR A 554 21.85 5.44 -54.03
CA TYR A 554 22.09 5.86 -52.66
C TYR A 554 21.11 6.97 -52.27
N ILE A 555 20.59 6.89 -51.04
CA ILE A 555 19.68 7.89 -50.46
C ILE A 555 20.19 8.34 -49.09
N LYS A 556 19.95 9.63 -48.79
CA LYS A 556 20.14 10.20 -47.46
C LYS A 556 19.21 11.38 -47.20
N ARG A 557 19.06 11.71 -45.91
CA ARG A 557 18.51 12.99 -45.45
C ARG A 557 19.60 13.83 -44.79
N THR A 558 19.58 15.13 -45.03
CA THR A 558 20.49 16.10 -44.42
C THR A 558 19.67 17.32 -43.98
N PRO A 559 19.87 17.86 -42.76
CA PRO A 559 19.12 19.04 -42.31
C PRO A 559 19.26 20.22 -43.29
N LEU A 560 18.16 20.92 -43.61
CA LEU A 560 18.18 22.06 -44.53
C LEU A 560 19.15 23.17 -44.09
N ALA A 561 19.37 23.30 -42.78
CA ALA A 561 20.32 24.24 -42.20
C ALA A 561 21.77 24.05 -42.70
N GLU A 562 22.19 22.83 -43.09
CA GLU A 562 23.52 22.56 -43.66
C GLU A 562 23.70 23.11 -45.09
N PHE A 563 22.59 23.42 -45.77
CA PHE A 563 22.57 23.96 -47.14
C PHE A 563 22.42 25.49 -47.20
N ARG A 564 22.63 26.20 -46.08
CA ARG A 564 22.47 27.67 -45.97
C ARG A 564 23.12 28.43 -47.14
N SER A 565 22.36 29.36 -47.73
CA SER A 565 22.82 30.25 -48.80
C SER A 565 23.95 31.19 -48.32
N GLN A 566 25.11 31.15 -48.97
CA GLN A 566 26.10 32.23 -48.85
C GLN A 566 25.71 33.39 -49.79
N ARG A 567 25.66 34.63 -49.27
CA ARG A 567 25.37 35.87 -50.03
C ARG A 567 26.52 36.34 -50.93
N ARG A 568 27.29 35.42 -51.51
CA ARG A 568 28.23 35.71 -52.61
C ARG A 568 27.95 34.69 -53.70
N GLY A 569 27.79 35.15 -54.94
CA GLY A 569 27.59 34.34 -56.13
C GLY A 569 28.80 33.46 -56.45
N GLY A 570 29.13 32.52 -55.56
CA GLY A 570 30.08 31.46 -55.79
C GLY A 570 29.35 30.28 -56.41
N LYS A 571 29.66 29.99 -57.69
CA LYS A 571 29.44 28.65 -58.25
C LYS A 571 30.18 27.65 -57.35
N GLY A 572 29.44 26.87 -56.55
CA GLY A 572 29.97 25.70 -55.86
C GLY A 572 30.06 25.84 -54.34
N VAL A 573 28.93 25.64 -53.67
CA VAL A 573 28.96 24.96 -52.37
C VAL A 573 29.07 23.47 -52.70
N SER A 574 30.24 22.86 -52.52
CA SER A 574 30.49 21.46 -52.92
C SER A 574 29.54 20.49 -52.20
N GLY A 575 28.80 19.71 -52.99
CA GLY A 575 27.90 18.65 -52.54
C GLY A 575 28.62 17.35 -52.16
N MET A 576 27.94 16.22 -52.31
CA MET A 576 28.43 14.89 -51.97
C MET A 576 29.70 14.51 -52.75
N ALA A 577 30.71 13.91 -52.10
CA ALA A 577 31.88 13.37 -52.79
C ALA A 577 31.48 12.05 -53.47
N THR A 578 31.09 12.14 -54.74
CA THR A 578 30.77 10.99 -55.56
C THR A 578 32.04 10.30 -56.04
N LYS A 579 32.01 8.98 -56.28
CA LYS A 579 33.05 8.33 -57.12
C LYS A 579 32.97 8.97 -58.51
N GLU A 580 34.00 8.82 -59.35
CA GLU A 580 34.16 9.48 -60.66
C GLU A 580 32.98 9.35 -61.66
N GLU A 581 31.86 8.70 -61.31
CA GLU A 581 30.66 8.59 -62.15
C GLU A 581 29.29 8.60 -61.40
N ASP A 582 29.20 8.88 -60.08
CA ASP A 582 27.89 8.97 -59.40
C ASP A 582 27.38 10.42 -59.38
N VAL A 583 26.12 10.65 -59.74
CA VAL A 583 25.50 12.00 -59.80
C VAL A 583 24.20 12.03 -59.02
N VAL A 584 23.88 13.19 -58.43
CA VAL A 584 22.59 13.40 -57.76
C VAL A 584 21.51 13.49 -58.84
N THR A 585 20.56 12.56 -58.81
CA THR A 585 19.44 12.50 -59.77
C THR A 585 18.22 13.25 -59.26
N THR A 586 17.96 13.17 -57.96
CA THR A 586 16.79 13.79 -57.34
C THR A 586 17.18 14.50 -56.04
N LEU A 587 16.73 15.74 -55.89
CA LEU A 587 16.88 16.54 -54.69
C LEU A 587 15.57 17.28 -54.42
N PHE A 588 15.01 17.07 -53.24
CA PHE A 588 13.80 17.78 -52.79
C PHE A 588 13.86 18.02 -51.28
N VAL A 589 13.03 18.95 -50.81
CA VAL A 589 12.86 19.24 -49.39
C VAL A 589 11.59 18.55 -48.90
N ALA A 590 11.69 17.85 -47.79
CA ALA A 590 10.56 17.22 -47.11
C ALA A 590 10.72 17.36 -45.61
N ASN A 591 9.61 17.47 -44.88
CA ASN A 591 9.65 17.46 -43.43
C ASN A 591 9.99 16.03 -42.96
N THR A 592 10.65 15.90 -41.80
CA THR A 592 10.93 14.61 -41.16
C THR A 592 9.71 13.69 -41.09
N HIS A 593 8.51 14.24 -40.89
CA HIS A 593 7.24 13.50 -40.75
C HIS A 593 6.54 13.22 -42.10
N THR A 594 6.95 13.87 -43.20
CA THR A 594 6.39 13.69 -44.54
C THR A 594 6.51 12.24 -44.99
N GLN A 595 5.46 11.69 -45.61
CA GLN A 595 5.46 10.35 -46.18
C GLN A 595 6.18 10.38 -47.54
N LEU A 596 7.09 9.45 -47.79
CA LEU A 596 7.72 9.29 -49.09
C LEU A 596 7.19 8.00 -49.73
N LEU A 597 6.64 8.14 -50.94
CA LEU A 597 6.24 7.03 -51.78
C LEU A 597 7.34 6.72 -52.78
N PHE A 598 7.85 5.49 -52.76
CA PHE A 598 8.87 4.98 -53.66
C PHE A 598 8.19 4.07 -54.69
N PHE A 599 8.10 4.53 -55.93
CA PHE A 599 7.54 3.76 -57.04
C PHE A 599 8.65 2.97 -57.72
N THR A 600 8.49 1.66 -57.81
CA THR A 600 9.44 0.78 -58.48
C THR A 600 9.09 0.57 -59.95
N THR A 601 10.08 0.15 -60.75
CA THR A 601 9.91 -0.15 -62.18
C THR A 601 8.98 -1.32 -62.47
N ASP A 602 8.74 -2.21 -61.51
CA ASP A 602 7.81 -3.34 -61.60
C ASP A 602 6.38 -2.99 -61.11
N GLY A 603 6.11 -1.72 -60.79
CA GLY A 603 4.77 -1.22 -60.48
C GLY A 603 4.35 -1.32 -59.01
N MET A 604 5.27 -1.63 -58.09
CA MET A 604 5.01 -1.60 -56.65
C MET A 604 5.25 -0.19 -56.07
N VAL A 605 4.58 0.10 -54.94
CA VAL A 605 4.83 1.33 -54.17
C VAL A 605 5.21 0.96 -52.74
N TYR A 606 6.33 1.50 -52.28
CA TYR A 606 6.75 1.42 -50.89
C TYR A 606 6.52 2.75 -50.20
N LYS A 607 6.12 2.70 -48.94
CA LYS A 607 5.80 3.88 -48.14
C LYS A 607 6.74 3.96 -46.94
N LEU A 608 7.48 5.07 -46.83
CA LEU A 608 8.43 5.29 -45.74
C LEU A 608 8.51 6.78 -45.40
N LYS A 609 8.44 7.13 -44.12
CA LYS A 609 8.56 8.54 -43.68
C LYS A 609 9.99 9.04 -43.82
N THR A 610 10.16 10.34 -44.08
CA THR A 610 11.48 10.97 -44.31
C THR A 610 12.46 10.65 -43.19
N TRP A 611 12.05 10.67 -41.92
CA TRP A 611 12.95 10.43 -40.77
C TRP A 611 13.58 9.03 -40.74
N ARG A 612 12.96 8.03 -41.37
CA ARG A 612 13.51 6.65 -41.49
C ARG A 612 14.67 6.57 -42.48
N LEU A 613 14.90 7.60 -43.29
CA LEU A 613 16.07 7.68 -44.16
C LEU A 613 17.36 7.89 -43.35
N PRO A 614 18.50 7.36 -43.82
CA PRO A 614 19.77 7.53 -43.13
C PRO A 614 20.15 9.01 -43.11
N GLN A 615 20.36 9.53 -41.90
CA GLN A 615 20.88 10.88 -41.72
C GLN A 615 22.37 10.90 -42.03
N GLY A 616 22.82 11.94 -42.73
CA GLY A 616 24.23 12.14 -43.02
C GLY A 616 24.52 13.58 -43.40
N GLY A 617 25.74 14.03 -43.13
CA GLY A 617 26.17 15.38 -43.52
C GLY A 617 26.29 15.55 -45.03
N ARG A 618 26.48 16.79 -45.49
CA ARG A 618 26.51 17.15 -46.91
C ARG A 618 27.41 16.27 -47.80
N THR A 619 28.58 15.85 -47.30
CA THR A 619 29.58 15.06 -48.04
C THR A 619 29.41 13.54 -47.95
N SER A 620 28.55 13.03 -47.06
CA SER A 620 28.40 11.58 -46.84
C SER A 620 27.60 10.90 -47.95
N LYS A 621 27.88 9.62 -48.23
CA LYS A 621 27.24 8.89 -49.34
C LYS A 621 25.81 8.38 -49.05
N GLY A 622 25.37 8.38 -47.80
CA GLY A 622 24.10 7.74 -47.42
C GLY A 622 24.16 6.21 -47.44
N LYS A 623 23.01 5.56 -47.64
CA LYS A 623 22.91 4.09 -47.81
C LYS A 623 22.20 3.76 -49.11
N ALA A 624 22.49 2.58 -49.67
CA ALA A 624 21.78 2.07 -50.83
C ALA A 624 20.31 1.81 -50.51
N ILE A 625 19.39 2.23 -51.39
CA ILE A 625 17.93 2.11 -51.21
C ILE A 625 17.51 0.64 -51.04
N VAL A 626 18.17 -0.29 -51.74
CA VAL A 626 17.93 -1.74 -51.64
C VAL A 626 18.19 -2.32 -50.25
N ASN A 627 18.95 -1.62 -49.40
CA ASN A 627 19.18 -2.02 -48.00
C ASN A 627 18.14 -1.41 -47.03
N ILE A 628 17.29 -0.51 -47.52
CA ILE A 628 16.26 0.18 -46.72
C ILE A 628 14.89 -0.37 -47.07
N LEU A 629 14.65 -0.68 -48.35
CA LEU A 629 13.41 -1.22 -48.87
C LEU A 629 13.64 -2.64 -49.39
N PRO A 630 12.71 -3.59 -49.15
CA PRO A 630 12.83 -4.96 -49.63
C PRO A 630 12.49 -5.04 -51.12
N ILE A 631 13.40 -4.55 -51.96
CA ILE A 631 13.27 -4.49 -53.42
C ILE A 631 13.90 -5.76 -54.03
N PRO A 632 13.21 -6.47 -54.93
CA PRO A 632 13.76 -7.63 -55.63
C PRO A 632 15.01 -7.30 -56.46
N ALA A 633 15.92 -8.25 -56.59
CA ALA A 633 17.10 -8.08 -57.42
C ALA A 633 16.71 -7.83 -58.89
N GLY A 634 17.21 -6.74 -59.47
CA GLY A 634 16.90 -6.31 -60.84
C GLY A 634 15.78 -5.27 -60.96
N VAL A 635 15.09 -4.92 -59.87
CA VAL A 635 14.09 -3.86 -59.82
C VAL A 635 14.72 -2.56 -59.31
N SER A 636 14.42 -1.42 -59.96
CA SER A 636 14.93 -0.09 -59.56
C SER A 636 13.79 0.85 -59.15
N ILE A 637 14.14 2.00 -58.56
CA ILE A 637 13.17 3.06 -58.23
C ILE A 637 12.95 3.93 -59.46
N ALA A 638 11.69 4.02 -59.91
CA ALA A 638 11.27 4.87 -61.01
C ALA A 638 11.03 6.33 -60.55
N ALA A 639 10.41 6.52 -59.38
CA ALA A 639 10.11 7.85 -58.85
C ALA A 639 9.98 7.84 -57.32
N ILE A 640 10.25 8.99 -56.69
CA ILE A 640 10.02 9.23 -55.27
C ILE A 640 9.14 10.46 -55.12
N MET A 641 8.03 10.34 -54.41
CA MET A 641 7.07 11.42 -54.23
C MET A 641 6.82 11.69 -52.74
N PRO A 642 7.09 12.91 -52.25
CA PRO A 642 6.66 13.34 -50.92
C PRO A 642 5.15 13.62 -50.91
N VAL A 643 4.47 13.20 -49.83
CA VAL A 643 3.00 13.31 -49.66
C VAL A 643 2.64 13.91 -48.31
#